data_AF-A0AAU5X9X1-F1
#
_entry.id   AF-A0AAU5X9X1-F1
#
_cell.length_a   1.000
_cell.length_b   1.000
_cell.length_c   1.000
_cell.angle_alpha   90.00
_cell.angle_beta   90.00
_cell.angle_gamma   90.00
#
_symmetry.space_group_name_H-M   'P 1'
#
loop_
_entity.id
_entity.type
_entity.pdbx_description
1 polymer ?
#
loop_
_entity_poly.entity_id
_entity_poly.type
_entity_poly.pdbx_seq_one_letter_code
_entity_poly.pdbx_strand_id
1 'polypeptide(L)'
;MKIRLAGGVVADGRCAWVPGSPDPVDGSDAPAGAAVALGPAEATDDQVRRAVDELGRLVAAGGVVAAGANVDLGAGFRSARLAGARGDQRDAVLAALRVLGVEDAHRLGDRAGFLVALFGPAVTRRVGAAAARAIGEGRWAALHLAVAASDTLGPEQVEQVLALRAPEGVDLTPDGPPSALAHHLRQVLEPVPRPRRLELVLDLWAQVLEHHAGLARRARRLATQSRRDRIGDLRLRRRHDDDEVILGWLRAYEGRNPSLADAARWVPPDGYWSQALGALLQDALATTALLRTAVAVADHGLEDGLARSAALIRAADAETAWVATSSSRPVPGLTGLPSHPIAYVRDINRKLTDGTLHDAKFAAYIRQRLACARDYARVVMETAAALLYAYPGAPEHVRRNWARSDLRKWRAGAGYGPARPPAGWEGIPPWTVPLLGQEEPLSRRLAASPDAAPAEVEMVGDLLWYADLIDALAELYGNDVAGVTRGTGAPWFDHDPPPPDEPLTPRLDSVTLAVSGAAQLVALGGTPPKGVRTWRGLTEGLLAGTAIAEALTGEFPIPAPLAALDGAEVPGVGVRFRVARGARTLAEWSDYMGNCIAGPYYLEEARAGRSCLAGLYDEEGTLLLNVELIPRRPAGRGWRVGEIAARFNDTPDPVLERRIWDWVDTIPGTTADDASAAAEPAPPDETPPARPARRHSASRLIAEAGPALDALARRAWEDEAGEEVLGTFARLAGIPPEAALTRLRRLGAARLADACRRALDTGAVDLDQLWTAGGIRPLTTAVEALDPAVRDRFEALSLLLDGSPLPKSLRKLVKLPAVADAYALDLAARGTRRAIGELANRDDPVVARAVAGRPSEPLLCALTVMVTCRAPAIELTPVAPPRTVAVPGHPVTSLEDESGPWQRAFPLAREMGADTTRFWDAIAEHGLRLPASWLGTGGWPALWSRAHRHRPA
;
A
#
# COMPACT_ATOMS: atom_id res chain seq x y z
N MET A 1 -6.29 -35.09 -32.82
CA MET A 1 -6.72 -33.68 -32.78
C MET A 1 -5.75 -32.93 -31.86
N LYS A 2 -5.29 -31.73 -32.23
CA LYS A 2 -4.38 -30.94 -31.38
C LYS A 2 -5.15 -29.81 -30.72
N ILE A 3 -5.41 -29.94 -29.42
CA ILE A 3 -6.20 -28.96 -28.67
C ILE A 3 -5.24 -28.05 -27.91
N ARG A 4 -5.38 -26.74 -28.10
CA ARG A 4 -4.61 -25.74 -27.36
C ARG A 4 -5.34 -25.37 -26.07
N LEU A 5 -4.65 -25.56 -24.95
CA LEU A 5 -5.15 -25.24 -23.62
C LEU A 5 -4.52 -23.95 -23.09
N ALA A 6 -5.06 -23.46 -21.98
CA ALA A 6 -4.45 -22.39 -21.20
C ALA A 6 -2.99 -22.73 -20.82
N GLY A 7 -2.13 -21.71 -20.72
CA GLY A 7 -0.71 -21.89 -20.40
C GLY A 7 0.16 -22.44 -21.54
N GLY A 8 -0.36 -22.52 -22.76
CA GLY A 8 0.41 -22.94 -23.95
C GLY A 8 0.56 -24.46 -24.09
N VAL A 9 -0.17 -25.24 -23.31
CA VAL A 9 -0.16 -26.71 -23.37
C VAL A 9 -0.94 -27.19 -24.60
N VAL A 10 -0.36 -28.12 -25.36
CA VAL A 10 -1.02 -28.77 -26.50
C VAL A 10 -1.33 -30.21 -26.11
N ALA A 11 -2.62 -30.55 -26.01
CA ALA A 11 -3.06 -31.92 -25.83
C ALA A 11 -3.14 -32.61 -27.20
N ASP A 12 -2.43 -33.72 -27.36
CA ASP A 12 -2.48 -34.58 -28.54
C ASP A 12 -3.12 -35.93 -28.19
N GLY A 13 -3.86 -36.52 -29.14
CA GLY A 13 -4.58 -37.78 -28.94
C GLY A 13 -5.79 -37.73 -27.99
N ARG A 14 -6.29 -36.55 -27.62
CA ARG A 14 -7.48 -36.34 -26.78
C ARG A 14 -8.52 -35.47 -27.46
N CYS A 15 -9.77 -35.60 -27.03
CA CYS A 15 -10.91 -34.78 -27.43
C CYS A 15 -11.36 -33.89 -26.26
N ALA A 16 -11.98 -32.75 -26.55
CA ALA A 16 -12.52 -31.81 -25.56
C ALA A 16 -14.03 -31.70 -25.69
N TRP A 17 -14.73 -31.66 -24.55
CA TRP A 17 -16.17 -31.45 -24.49
C TRP A 17 -16.49 -30.28 -23.56
N VAL A 18 -17.43 -29.43 -23.99
CA VAL A 18 -17.98 -28.32 -23.19
C VAL A 18 -19.35 -28.69 -22.62
N PRO A 19 -19.73 -28.16 -21.45
CA PRO A 19 -21.08 -28.33 -20.92
C PRO A 19 -22.16 -27.94 -21.93
N GLY A 20 -23.11 -28.84 -22.20
CA GLY A 20 -24.25 -28.60 -23.10
C GLY A 20 -24.02 -29.00 -24.57
N SER A 21 -22.83 -29.45 -24.96
CA SER A 21 -22.56 -30.02 -26.30
C SER A 21 -22.30 -31.52 -26.20
N PRO A 22 -23.05 -32.38 -26.93
CA PRO A 22 -22.77 -33.81 -27.00
C PRO A 22 -21.53 -34.12 -27.86
N ASP A 23 -21.24 -33.26 -28.83
CA ASP A 23 -20.13 -33.45 -29.76
C ASP A 23 -18.83 -32.82 -29.24
N PRO A 24 -17.66 -33.42 -29.53
CA PRO A 24 -16.37 -32.85 -29.19
C PRO A 24 -16.15 -31.54 -29.93
N VAL A 25 -15.66 -30.53 -29.22
CA VAL A 25 -15.36 -29.21 -29.79
C VAL A 25 -13.96 -29.20 -30.39
N ASP A 26 -13.86 -28.76 -31.65
CA ASP A 26 -12.58 -28.30 -32.19
C ASP A 26 -12.34 -26.89 -31.65
N GLY A 27 -11.09 -26.50 -31.41
CA GLY A 27 -10.76 -25.29 -30.61
C GLY A 27 -11.32 -23.95 -31.14
N SER A 28 -11.97 -23.93 -32.31
CA SER A 28 -12.73 -22.81 -32.90
C SER A 28 -14.18 -22.69 -32.45
N ASP A 29 -14.79 -23.78 -31.97
CA ASP A 29 -16.25 -23.89 -31.78
C ASP A 29 -16.70 -23.50 -30.38
N ALA A 30 -15.74 -23.25 -29.47
CA ALA A 30 -15.99 -22.85 -28.09
C ALA A 30 -15.29 -21.52 -27.77
N PRO A 31 -15.86 -20.71 -26.84
CA PRO A 31 -15.24 -19.46 -26.42
C PRO A 31 -13.82 -19.66 -25.86
N ALA A 32 -12.94 -18.70 -26.13
CA ALA A 32 -11.61 -18.67 -25.54
C ALA A 32 -11.67 -18.79 -24.01
N GLY A 33 -10.82 -19.65 -23.44
CA GLY A 33 -10.76 -19.88 -22.00
C GLY A 33 -11.90 -20.70 -21.36
N ALA A 34 -12.82 -21.25 -22.17
CA ALA A 34 -13.92 -22.09 -21.68
C ALA A 34 -13.43 -23.34 -20.93
N ALA A 35 -14.18 -23.75 -19.92
CA ALA A 35 -13.96 -24.99 -19.18
C ALA A 35 -14.32 -26.20 -20.06
N VAL A 36 -13.42 -27.18 -20.12
CA VAL A 36 -13.59 -28.40 -20.94
C VAL A 36 -13.22 -29.65 -20.16
N ALA A 37 -13.89 -30.75 -20.50
CA ALA A 37 -13.49 -32.09 -20.09
C ALA A 37 -12.61 -32.67 -21.20
N LEU A 38 -11.36 -33.03 -20.89
CA LEU A 38 -10.40 -33.62 -21.82
C LEU A 38 -10.30 -35.12 -21.60
N GLY A 39 -10.67 -35.91 -22.60
CA GLY A 39 -10.73 -37.37 -22.49
C GLY A 39 -10.31 -38.12 -23.76
N PRO A 40 -10.35 -39.47 -23.71
CA PRO A 40 -10.00 -40.33 -24.84
C PRO A 40 -10.96 -40.14 -26.03
N ALA A 41 -10.46 -40.19 -27.26
CA ALA A 41 -11.29 -40.08 -28.46
C ALA A 41 -12.33 -41.21 -28.61
N GLU A 42 -12.08 -42.37 -28.00
CA GLU A 42 -12.97 -43.55 -28.01
C GLU A 42 -13.87 -43.64 -26.76
N ALA A 43 -14.05 -42.54 -26.03
CA ALA A 43 -14.94 -42.52 -24.87
C ALA A 43 -16.41 -42.73 -25.30
N THR A 44 -17.13 -43.56 -24.53
CA THR A 44 -18.58 -43.77 -24.72
C THR A 44 -19.39 -42.54 -24.31
N ASP A 45 -20.58 -42.36 -24.89
CA ASP A 45 -21.49 -41.25 -24.56
C ASP A 45 -21.79 -41.17 -23.06
N ASP A 46 -21.90 -42.31 -22.37
CA ASP A 46 -22.10 -42.36 -20.92
C ASP A 46 -20.89 -41.83 -20.14
N GLN A 47 -19.67 -42.11 -20.59
CA GLN A 47 -18.45 -41.59 -19.98
C GLN A 47 -18.32 -40.08 -20.21
N VAL A 48 -18.62 -39.61 -21.42
CA VAL A 48 -18.62 -38.18 -21.77
C VAL A 48 -19.63 -37.42 -20.91
N ARG A 49 -20.89 -37.89 -20.84
CA ARG A 49 -21.94 -37.26 -20.03
C ARG A 49 -21.53 -37.11 -18.57
N ARG A 50 -21.03 -38.19 -17.95
CA ARG A 50 -20.59 -38.15 -16.53
C ARG A 50 -19.44 -37.18 -16.31
N ALA A 51 -18.46 -37.14 -17.22
CA ALA A 51 -17.33 -36.23 -17.10
C ALA A 51 -17.74 -34.76 -17.25
N VAL A 52 -18.65 -34.47 -18.19
CA VAL A 52 -19.20 -33.12 -18.39
C VAL A 52 -20.07 -32.68 -17.21
N ASP A 53 -20.87 -33.57 -16.64
CA ASP A 53 -21.65 -33.29 -15.42
C ASP A 53 -20.75 -33.02 -14.20
N GLU A 54 -19.67 -33.79 -14.06
CA GLU A 54 -18.65 -33.57 -13.02
C GLU A 54 -17.92 -32.24 -13.21
N LEU A 55 -17.55 -31.89 -14.45
CA LEU A 55 -17.01 -30.58 -14.78
C LEU A 55 -18.00 -29.46 -14.45
N GLY A 56 -19.28 -29.64 -14.77
CA GLY A 56 -20.35 -28.69 -14.45
C GLY A 56 -20.46 -28.45 -12.95
N ARG A 57 -20.39 -29.51 -12.14
CA ARG A 57 -20.37 -29.41 -10.67
C ARG A 57 -19.12 -28.69 -10.15
N LEU A 58 -17.94 -29.00 -10.70
CA LEU A 58 -16.69 -28.33 -10.35
C LEU A 58 -16.75 -26.83 -10.66
N VAL A 59 -17.26 -26.46 -11.84
CA VAL A 59 -17.38 -25.06 -12.26
C VAL A 59 -18.46 -24.32 -11.45
N ALA A 60 -19.58 -24.98 -11.14
CA ALA A 60 -20.62 -24.37 -10.31
C ALA A 60 -20.15 -24.07 -8.87
N ALA A 61 -19.30 -24.94 -8.30
CA ALA A 61 -18.81 -24.79 -6.95
C ALA A 61 -17.52 -23.94 -6.83
N GLY A 62 -16.59 -24.08 -7.78
CA GLY A 62 -15.25 -23.47 -7.73
C GLY A 62 -14.97 -22.44 -8.83
N GLY A 63 -15.98 -22.13 -9.65
CA GLY A 63 -15.84 -21.26 -10.81
C GLY A 63 -15.07 -21.92 -11.97
N VAL A 64 -15.01 -21.21 -13.10
CA VAL A 64 -14.30 -21.66 -14.30
C VAL A 64 -12.80 -21.84 -14.04
N VAL A 65 -12.23 -21.13 -13.08
CA VAL A 65 -10.81 -21.21 -12.70
C VAL A 65 -10.45 -22.61 -12.18
N ALA A 66 -11.32 -23.24 -11.38
CA ALA A 66 -11.10 -24.59 -10.86
C ALA A 66 -10.96 -25.65 -11.97
N ALA A 67 -11.60 -25.44 -13.13
CA ALA A 67 -11.46 -26.34 -14.27
C ALA A 67 -10.02 -26.39 -14.80
N GLY A 68 -9.20 -25.36 -14.60
CA GLY A 68 -7.79 -25.35 -15.00
C GLY A 68 -6.87 -26.26 -14.18
N ALA A 69 -7.37 -26.87 -13.10
CA ALA A 69 -6.54 -27.58 -12.13
C ALA A 69 -6.17 -29.02 -12.51
N ASN A 70 -6.57 -29.50 -13.70
CA ASN A 70 -6.36 -30.88 -14.15
C ASN A 70 -7.00 -31.95 -13.22
N VAL A 71 -8.19 -31.64 -12.70
CA VAL A 71 -8.97 -32.53 -11.82
C VAL A 71 -9.39 -33.79 -12.58
N ASP A 72 -9.23 -34.96 -11.97
CA ASP A 72 -9.76 -36.22 -12.46
C ASP A 72 -11.29 -36.21 -12.45
N LEU A 73 -11.90 -36.31 -13.63
CA LEU A 73 -13.35 -36.35 -13.82
C LEU A 73 -13.86 -37.81 -13.97
N GLY A 74 -12.98 -38.80 -13.86
CA GLY A 74 -13.27 -40.22 -14.05
C GLY A 74 -13.07 -40.70 -15.49
N ALA A 75 -12.94 -42.02 -15.68
CA ALA A 75 -12.82 -42.67 -17.00
C ALA A 75 -11.71 -42.11 -17.91
N GLY A 76 -10.62 -41.59 -17.33
CA GLY A 76 -9.51 -40.98 -18.07
C GLY A 76 -9.73 -39.51 -18.48
N PHE A 77 -10.84 -38.90 -18.05
CA PHE A 77 -11.13 -37.50 -18.29
C PHE A 77 -10.45 -36.58 -17.25
N ARG A 78 -10.04 -35.41 -17.71
CA ARG A 78 -9.42 -34.37 -16.89
C ARG A 78 -10.06 -33.02 -17.16
N SER A 79 -10.21 -32.18 -16.14
CA SER A 79 -10.65 -30.80 -16.32
C SER A 79 -9.54 -29.96 -16.96
N ALA A 80 -9.89 -29.06 -17.88
CA ALA A 80 -8.97 -28.05 -18.38
C ALA A 80 -9.70 -26.78 -18.82
N ARG A 81 -8.94 -25.78 -19.27
CA ARG A 81 -9.44 -24.57 -19.94
C ARG A 81 -8.82 -24.46 -21.32
N LEU A 82 -9.63 -24.04 -22.31
CA LEU A 82 -9.14 -23.76 -23.66
C LEU A 82 -8.18 -22.56 -23.68
N ALA A 83 -7.43 -22.43 -24.77
CA ALA A 83 -6.55 -21.28 -24.99
C ALA A 83 -7.30 -19.93 -24.87
N GLY A 84 -6.61 -18.92 -24.35
CA GLY A 84 -7.15 -17.57 -24.10
C GLY A 84 -7.65 -17.33 -22.67
N ALA A 85 -7.72 -18.37 -21.83
CA ALA A 85 -7.88 -18.22 -20.39
C ALA A 85 -6.68 -17.50 -19.75
N ARG A 86 -6.97 -16.46 -18.95
CA ARG A 86 -6.01 -15.83 -18.01
C ARG A 86 -5.98 -16.60 -16.68
N GLY A 87 -4.87 -16.51 -15.94
CA GLY A 87 -4.72 -17.06 -14.59
C GLY A 87 -3.49 -17.98 -14.41
N ASP A 88 -3.02 -18.10 -13.16
CA ASP A 88 -1.90 -18.95 -12.76
C ASP A 88 -2.38 -20.36 -12.37
N GLN A 89 -1.54 -21.38 -12.57
CA GLN A 89 -1.86 -22.76 -12.19
C GLN A 89 -2.15 -22.89 -10.69
N ARG A 90 -1.49 -22.08 -9.85
CA ARG A 90 -1.73 -22.07 -8.39
C ARG A 90 -3.16 -21.68 -8.03
N ASP A 91 -3.74 -20.75 -8.78
CA ASP A 91 -5.09 -20.24 -8.55
C ASP A 91 -6.11 -21.33 -8.87
N ALA A 92 -5.91 -22.03 -9.99
CA ALA A 92 -6.74 -23.16 -10.38
C ALA A 92 -6.70 -24.29 -9.35
N VAL A 93 -5.50 -24.68 -8.90
CA VAL A 93 -5.32 -25.73 -7.88
C VAL A 93 -5.97 -25.33 -6.56
N LEU A 94 -5.80 -24.09 -6.09
CA LEU A 94 -6.43 -23.65 -4.85
C LEU A 94 -7.97 -23.61 -4.96
N ALA A 95 -8.51 -23.12 -6.08
CA ALA A 95 -9.94 -23.09 -6.34
C ALA A 95 -10.54 -24.51 -6.37
N ALA A 96 -9.86 -25.45 -7.01
CA ALA A 96 -10.28 -26.85 -7.03
C ALA A 96 -10.18 -27.51 -5.64
N LEU A 97 -9.14 -27.23 -4.86
CA LEU A 97 -9.01 -27.76 -3.49
C LEU A 97 -10.13 -27.27 -2.57
N ARG A 98 -10.61 -26.03 -2.73
CA ARG A 98 -11.78 -25.52 -1.97
C ARG A 98 -13.04 -26.35 -2.22
N VAL A 99 -13.20 -26.89 -3.44
CA VAL A 99 -14.34 -27.74 -3.82
C VAL A 99 -14.14 -29.19 -3.37
N LEU A 100 -12.95 -29.75 -3.59
CA LEU A 100 -12.65 -31.16 -3.34
C LEU A 100 -12.37 -31.47 -1.86
N GLY A 101 -11.86 -30.50 -1.10
CA GLY A 101 -11.36 -30.74 0.26
C GLY A 101 -10.14 -31.66 0.29
N VAL A 102 -9.78 -32.13 1.49
CA VAL A 102 -8.57 -32.95 1.71
C VAL A 102 -8.74 -34.39 1.23
N GLU A 103 -9.95 -34.94 1.29
CA GLU A 103 -10.24 -36.35 0.98
C GLU A 103 -10.13 -36.61 -0.53
N ASP A 104 -10.66 -35.71 -1.34
CA ASP A 104 -10.65 -35.81 -2.80
C ASP A 104 -9.46 -35.09 -3.47
N ALA A 105 -8.51 -34.57 -2.70
CA ALA A 105 -7.32 -33.90 -3.23
C ALA A 105 -6.47 -34.80 -4.16
N HIS A 106 -6.58 -36.13 -4.01
CA HIS A 106 -5.93 -37.11 -4.89
C HIS A 106 -6.37 -36.99 -6.35
N ARG A 107 -7.55 -36.41 -6.63
CA ARG A 107 -8.06 -36.17 -7.98
C ARG A 107 -7.24 -35.12 -8.74
N LEU A 108 -6.47 -34.27 -8.06
CA LEU A 108 -5.56 -33.30 -8.69
C LEU A 108 -4.27 -33.93 -9.22
N GLY A 109 -4.08 -35.24 -9.00
CA GLY A 109 -2.87 -35.98 -9.37
C GLY A 109 -1.94 -36.21 -8.18
N ASP A 110 -0.66 -36.48 -8.47
CA ASP A 110 0.32 -36.78 -7.43
C ASP A 110 0.45 -35.64 -6.43
N ARG A 111 0.51 -35.99 -5.14
CA ARG A 111 0.58 -35.02 -4.04
C ARG A 111 1.74 -34.03 -4.18
N ALA A 112 2.87 -34.49 -4.70
CA ALA A 112 4.02 -33.63 -4.97
C ALA A 112 3.70 -32.59 -6.06
N GLY A 113 2.95 -32.96 -7.10
CA GLY A 113 2.63 -32.11 -8.24
C GLY A 113 1.79 -30.90 -7.86
N PHE A 114 0.67 -31.10 -7.16
CA PHE A 114 -0.18 -29.97 -6.78
C PHE A 114 0.46 -29.10 -5.67
N LEU A 115 1.26 -29.67 -4.77
CA LEU A 115 2.01 -28.89 -3.78
C LEU A 115 3.09 -28.02 -4.42
N VAL A 116 3.76 -28.52 -5.47
CA VAL A 116 4.69 -27.73 -6.28
C VAL A 116 3.95 -26.64 -7.05
N ALA A 117 2.74 -26.91 -7.55
CA ALA A 117 1.91 -25.88 -8.18
C ALA A 117 1.53 -24.76 -7.20
N LEU A 118 1.27 -25.08 -5.93
CA LEU A 118 0.90 -24.10 -4.90
C LEU A 118 2.08 -23.31 -4.35
N PHE A 119 3.21 -23.96 -4.05
CA PHE A 119 4.32 -23.35 -3.30
C PHE A 119 5.66 -23.32 -4.05
N GLY A 120 5.68 -23.80 -5.30
CA GLY A 120 6.89 -23.89 -6.11
C GLY A 120 7.76 -25.13 -5.82
N PRO A 121 8.87 -25.30 -6.56
CA PRO A 121 9.72 -26.50 -6.50
C PRO A 121 10.48 -26.67 -5.18
N ALA A 122 10.59 -25.60 -4.37
CA ALA A 122 11.25 -25.63 -3.07
C ALA A 122 10.35 -26.15 -1.93
N VAL A 123 9.14 -26.62 -2.23
CA VAL A 123 8.20 -27.12 -1.22
C VAL A 123 8.77 -28.31 -0.46
N THR A 124 8.66 -28.29 0.87
CA THR A 124 9.16 -29.36 1.74
C THR A 124 8.03 -30.26 2.23
N ARG A 125 8.38 -31.46 2.73
CA ARG A 125 7.41 -32.37 3.37
C ARG A 125 6.67 -31.71 4.54
N ARG A 126 7.33 -30.80 5.27
CA ARG A 126 6.72 -30.07 6.39
C ARG A 126 5.65 -29.09 5.90
N VAL A 127 5.95 -28.29 4.87
CA VAL A 127 4.97 -27.40 4.24
C VAL A 127 3.79 -28.20 3.70
N GLY A 128 4.03 -29.33 3.05
CA GLY A 128 2.96 -30.21 2.55
C GLY A 128 2.08 -30.84 3.64
N ALA A 129 2.62 -31.06 4.85
CA ALA A 129 1.84 -31.53 5.99
C ALA A 129 1.03 -30.38 6.63
N ALA A 130 1.62 -29.19 6.75
CA ALA A 130 0.95 -28.00 7.24
C ALA A 130 -0.21 -27.57 6.32
N ALA A 131 -0.01 -27.62 4.99
CA ALA A 131 -1.05 -27.32 4.01
C ALA A 131 -2.23 -28.31 4.11
N ALA A 132 -1.96 -29.62 4.21
CA ALA A 132 -3.00 -30.61 4.40
C ALA A 132 -3.81 -30.38 5.70
N ARG A 133 -3.13 -29.98 6.78
CA ARG A 133 -3.78 -29.60 8.04
C ARG A 133 -4.61 -28.31 7.89
N ALA A 134 -4.12 -27.31 7.16
CA ALA A 134 -4.86 -26.09 6.89
C ALA A 134 -6.15 -26.37 6.10
N ILE A 135 -6.08 -27.22 5.07
CA ILE A 135 -7.23 -27.65 4.27
C ILE A 135 -8.23 -28.42 5.15
N GLY A 136 -7.76 -29.41 5.93
CA GLY A 136 -8.64 -30.21 6.80
C GLY A 136 -9.31 -29.41 7.91
N GLU A 137 -8.66 -28.35 8.40
CA GLU A 137 -9.24 -27.41 9.38
C GLU A 137 -10.03 -26.25 8.73
N GLY A 138 -10.18 -26.22 7.40
CA GLY A 138 -10.89 -25.14 6.70
C GLY A 138 -10.21 -23.76 6.79
N ARG A 139 -8.90 -23.71 7.05
CA ARG A 139 -8.10 -22.47 7.18
C ARG A 139 -7.73 -21.88 5.82
N TRP A 140 -8.74 -21.58 5.02
CA TRP A 140 -8.59 -21.15 3.63
C TRP A 140 -7.86 -19.82 3.47
N ALA A 141 -8.07 -18.86 4.38
CA ALA A 141 -7.39 -17.56 4.33
C ALA A 141 -5.88 -17.67 4.60
N ALA A 142 -5.50 -18.50 5.58
CA ALA A 142 -4.10 -18.78 5.86
C ALA A 142 -3.42 -19.52 4.69
N LEU A 143 -4.12 -20.49 4.08
CA LEU A 143 -3.64 -21.19 2.90
C LEU A 143 -3.46 -20.24 1.70
N HIS A 144 -4.44 -19.37 1.44
CA HIS A 144 -4.37 -18.36 0.38
C HIS A 144 -3.13 -17.47 0.56
N LEU A 145 -2.97 -16.88 1.75
CA LEU A 145 -1.81 -16.02 2.05
C LEU A 145 -0.49 -16.78 1.95
N ALA A 146 -0.42 -18.03 2.40
CA ALA A 146 0.78 -18.86 2.31
C ALA A 146 1.18 -19.16 0.86
N VAL A 147 0.20 -19.45 0.00
CA VAL A 147 0.40 -19.66 -1.45
C VAL A 147 0.87 -18.38 -2.14
N ALA A 148 0.36 -17.22 -1.72
CA ALA A 148 0.80 -15.95 -2.25
C ALA A 148 2.23 -15.58 -1.76
N ALA A 149 2.51 -15.83 -0.48
CA ALA A 149 3.77 -15.44 0.16
C ALA A 149 4.94 -16.39 -0.18
N SER A 150 4.70 -17.58 -0.73
CA SER A 150 5.75 -18.55 -1.08
C SER A 150 6.79 -18.01 -2.07
N ASP A 151 6.41 -17.02 -2.89
CA ASP A 151 7.32 -16.37 -3.84
C ASP A 151 8.33 -15.44 -3.13
N THR A 152 8.08 -15.06 -1.87
CA THR A 152 8.91 -14.10 -1.11
C THR A 152 9.52 -14.67 0.17
N LEU A 153 8.94 -15.76 0.69
CA LEU A 153 9.28 -16.41 1.96
C LEU A 153 9.92 -17.80 1.74
N GLY A 154 10.77 -18.22 2.67
CA GLY A 154 11.32 -19.58 2.70
C GLY A 154 10.33 -20.63 3.24
N PRO A 155 10.59 -21.94 3.06
CA PRO A 155 9.67 -23.00 3.45
C PRO A 155 9.28 -22.99 4.95
N GLU A 156 10.24 -22.73 5.84
CA GLU A 156 10.01 -22.67 7.30
C GLU A 156 9.14 -21.47 7.69
N GLN A 157 9.17 -20.39 6.90
CA GLN A 157 8.35 -19.21 7.11
C GLN A 157 6.93 -19.43 6.58
N VAL A 158 6.79 -20.10 5.42
CA VAL A 158 5.49 -20.50 4.86
C VAL A 158 4.74 -21.45 5.81
N GLU A 159 5.45 -22.37 6.48
CA GLU A 159 4.85 -23.23 7.51
C GLU A 159 4.19 -22.42 8.64
N GLN A 160 4.81 -21.30 9.05
CA GLN A 160 4.26 -20.42 10.09
C GLN A 160 3.02 -19.66 9.59
N VAL A 161 3.02 -19.21 8.33
CA VAL A 161 1.83 -18.58 7.72
C VAL A 161 0.67 -19.58 7.63
N LEU A 162 0.93 -20.84 7.28
CA LEU A 162 -0.09 -21.90 7.27
C LEU A 162 -0.65 -22.22 8.67
N ALA A 163 0.07 -21.88 9.73
CA ALA A 163 -0.39 -22.07 11.10
C ALA A 163 -1.37 -20.99 11.57
N LEU A 164 -1.49 -19.87 10.85
CA LEU A 164 -2.37 -18.76 11.20
C LEU A 164 -3.84 -19.19 11.29
N ARG A 165 -4.60 -18.50 12.14
CA ARG A 165 -6.02 -18.74 12.38
C ARG A 165 -6.78 -17.43 12.32
N ALA A 166 -7.92 -17.48 11.63
CA ALA A 166 -8.94 -16.44 11.66
C ALA A 166 -10.14 -16.96 12.47
N PRO A 167 -10.92 -16.07 13.10
CA PRO A 167 -12.20 -16.44 13.70
C PRO A 167 -13.12 -17.12 12.69
N GLU A 168 -14.00 -18.00 13.17
CA GLU A 168 -14.97 -18.69 12.32
C GLU A 168 -15.87 -17.68 11.59
N GLY A 169 -16.11 -17.92 10.29
CA GLY A 169 -16.91 -17.04 9.44
C GLY A 169 -16.20 -15.76 8.97
N VAL A 170 -14.94 -15.53 9.35
CA VAL A 170 -14.14 -14.38 8.88
C VAL A 170 -13.14 -14.85 7.83
N ASP A 171 -13.36 -14.45 6.58
CA ASP A 171 -12.37 -14.59 5.50
C ASP A 171 -11.56 -13.30 5.38
N LEU A 172 -10.23 -13.39 5.58
CA LEU A 172 -9.31 -12.25 5.46
C LEU A 172 -8.75 -12.08 4.04
N THR A 173 -9.03 -13.03 3.16
CA THR A 173 -8.61 -13.05 1.75
C THR A 173 -9.80 -13.35 0.82
N PRO A 174 -10.96 -12.66 0.97
CA PRO A 174 -12.12 -12.90 0.11
C PRO A 174 -11.87 -12.43 -1.34
N ASP A 175 -10.82 -11.64 -1.53
CA ASP A 175 -10.57 -10.78 -2.67
C ASP A 175 -9.40 -11.31 -3.52
N GLY A 176 -9.65 -11.51 -4.82
CA GLY A 176 -8.63 -11.77 -5.85
C GLY A 176 -7.96 -13.15 -5.79
N PRO A 177 -7.20 -13.54 -6.82
CA PRO A 177 -6.45 -14.79 -6.83
C PRO A 177 -5.12 -14.69 -6.05
N PRO A 178 -4.61 -15.81 -5.48
CA PRO A 178 -3.31 -15.84 -4.80
C PRO A 178 -2.15 -15.35 -5.66
N SER A 179 -2.18 -15.56 -6.97
CA SER A 179 -1.14 -15.07 -7.89
C SER A 179 -1.06 -13.54 -7.96
N ALA A 180 -2.20 -12.84 -7.94
CA ALA A 180 -2.25 -11.38 -7.89
C ALA A 180 -1.69 -10.87 -6.56
N LEU A 181 -2.08 -11.51 -5.44
CA LEU A 181 -1.52 -11.20 -4.13
C LEU A 181 0.00 -11.49 -4.08
N ALA A 182 0.47 -12.57 -4.69
CA ALA A 182 1.89 -12.90 -4.78
C ALA A 182 2.69 -11.84 -5.55
N HIS A 183 2.12 -11.31 -6.63
CA HIS A 183 2.70 -10.21 -7.38
C HIS A 183 2.86 -8.95 -6.51
N HIS A 184 1.79 -8.53 -5.83
CA HIS A 184 1.84 -7.36 -4.94
C HIS A 184 2.79 -7.58 -3.74
N LEU A 185 2.78 -8.77 -3.12
CA LEU A 185 3.70 -9.11 -2.03
C LEU A 185 5.16 -9.04 -2.48
N ARG A 186 5.48 -9.56 -3.68
CA ARG A 186 6.83 -9.41 -4.25
C ARG A 186 7.22 -7.95 -4.39
N GLN A 187 6.36 -7.15 -5.03
CA GLN A 187 6.61 -5.73 -5.24
C GLN A 187 6.88 -4.97 -3.93
N VAL A 188 6.14 -5.29 -2.86
CA VAL A 188 6.28 -4.64 -1.55
C VAL A 188 7.49 -5.16 -0.75
N LEU A 189 7.71 -6.48 -0.73
CA LEU A 189 8.65 -7.14 0.18
C LEU A 189 10.02 -7.41 -0.45
N GLU A 190 10.17 -7.37 -1.77
CA GLU A 190 11.46 -7.59 -2.43
C GLU A 190 12.55 -6.60 -1.96
N PRO A 191 12.27 -5.29 -1.80
CA PRO A 191 13.24 -4.34 -1.23
C PRO A 191 13.53 -4.56 0.26
N VAL A 192 12.73 -5.36 0.97
CA VAL A 192 12.88 -5.64 2.40
C VAL A 192 13.83 -6.83 2.60
N PRO A 193 14.78 -6.77 3.56
CA PRO A 193 15.66 -7.88 3.89
C PRO A 193 14.88 -9.17 4.22
N ARG A 194 15.30 -10.31 3.66
CA ARG A 194 14.65 -11.63 3.82
C ARG A 194 14.25 -11.99 5.27
N PRO A 195 15.10 -11.76 6.30
CA PRO A 195 14.74 -12.12 7.68
C PRO A 195 13.50 -11.41 8.22
N ARG A 196 13.14 -10.23 7.68
CA ARG A 196 12.05 -9.37 8.19
C ARG A 196 10.73 -9.56 7.47
N ARG A 197 10.72 -10.22 6.31
CA ARG A 197 9.51 -10.37 5.48
C ARG A 197 8.40 -11.12 6.20
N LEU A 198 8.74 -12.16 6.96
CA LEU A 198 7.77 -12.91 7.75
C LEU A 198 7.14 -12.04 8.86
N GLU A 199 7.93 -11.26 9.59
CA GLU A 199 7.43 -10.37 10.64
C GLU A 199 6.36 -9.42 10.09
N LEU A 200 6.60 -8.83 8.91
CA LEU A 200 5.64 -7.94 8.25
C LEU A 200 4.34 -8.65 7.83
N VAL A 201 4.43 -9.89 7.32
CA VAL A 201 3.25 -10.67 6.92
C VAL A 201 2.42 -11.07 8.15
N LEU A 202 3.07 -11.45 9.26
CA LEU A 202 2.41 -11.78 10.51
C LEU A 202 1.76 -10.55 11.16
N ASP A 203 2.45 -9.40 11.15
CA ASP A 203 1.92 -8.14 11.66
C ASP A 203 0.73 -7.65 10.82
N LEU A 204 0.81 -7.75 9.49
CA LEU A 204 -0.33 -7.47 8.60
C LEU A 204 -1.55 -8.32 8.95
N TRP A 205 -1.37 -9.63 9.12
CA TRP A 205 -2.46 -10.53 9.51
C TRP A 205 -3.11 -10.10 10.83
N ALA A 206 -2.29 -9.74 11.83
CA ALA A 206 -2.77 -9.26 13.11
C ALA A 206 -3.55 -7.94 12.98
N GLN A 207 -3.07 -6.99 12.18
CA GLN A 207 -3.75 -5.71 11.96
C GLN A 207 -5.10 -5.86 11.24
N VAL A 208 -5.18 -6.71 10.21
CA VAL A 208 -6.46 -6.99 9.52
C VAL A 208 -7.44 -7.67 10.49
N LEU A 209 -6.96 -8.60 11.34
CA LEU A 209 -7.80 -9.20 12.38
C LEU A 209 -8.30 -8.16 13.40
N GLU A 210 -7.43 -7.27 13.86
CA GLU A 210 -7.79 -6.20 14.78
C GLU A 210 -8.83 -5.26 14.17
N HIS A 211 -8.68 -4.92 12.89
CA HIS A 211 -9.65 -4.12 12.13
C HIS A 211 -11.03 -4.80 12.08
N HIS A 212 -11.09 -6.08 11.69
CA HIS A 212 -12.34 -6.86 11.68
C HIS A 212 -12.95 -7.00 13.08
N ALA A 213 -12.13 -7.21 14.10
CA ALA A 213 -12.58 -7.25 15.48
C ALA A 213 -13.19 -5.91 15.92
N GLY A 214 -12.58 -4.79 15.49
CA GLY A 214 -13.09 -3.43 15.69
C GLY A 214 -14.46 -3.22 15.02
N LEU A 215 -14.59 -3.58 13.74
CA LEU A 215 -15.88 -3.51 13.02
C LEU A 215 -16.97 -4.37 13.67
N ALA A 216 -16.64 -5.61 14.04
CA ALA A 216 -17.56 -6.50 14.72
C ALA A 216 -17.95 -5.97 16.11
N ARG A 217 -17.00 -5.35 16.84
CA ARG A 217 -17.27 -4.70 18.13
C ARG A 217 -18.19 -3.50 17.97
N ARG A 218 -17.95 -2.63 16.98
CA ARG A 218 -18.83 -1.51 16.61
C ARG A 218 -20.25 -2.00 16.30
N ALA A 219 -20.38 -3.05 15.48
CA ALA A 219 -21.66 -3.65 15.14
C ALA A 219 -22.40 -4.20 16.38
N ARG A 220 -21.71 -4.91 17.28
CA ARG A 220 -22.29 -5.41 18.55
C ARG A 220 -22.75 -4.28 19.46
N ARG A 221 -21.95 -3.22 19.60
CA ARG A 221 -22.29 -2.03 20.39
C ARG A 221 -23.52 -1.33 19.84
N LEU A 222 -23.58 -1.06 18.54
CA LEU A 222 -24.74 -0.45 17.88
C LEU A 222 -25.98 -1.34 17.91
N ALA A 223 -25.83 -2.67 17.92
CA ALA A 223 -26.95 -3.61 18.04
C ALA A 223 -27.67 -3.53 19.39
N THR A 224 -27.08 -2.89 20.41
CA THR A 224 -27.79 -2.58 21.66
C THR A 224 -28.84 -1.49 21.50
N GLN A 225 -28.77 -0.70 20.43
CA GLN A 225 -29.65 0.43 20.16
C GLN A 225 -30.86 0.03 19.30
N SER A 226 -31.93 0.80 19.41
CA SER A 226 -33.11 0.63 18.57
C SER A 226 -32.78 0.84 17.10
N ARG A 227 -33.19 -0.10 16.24
CA ARG A 227 -33.11 0.05 14.77
C ARG A 227 -34.02 1.16 14.24
N ARG A 228 -35.12 1.44 14.94
CA ARG A 228 -36.02 2.56 14.61
C ARG A 228 -35.46 3.82 15.27
N ASP A 229 -35.27 4.86 14.49
CA ASP A 229 -34.97 6.21 14.97
C ASP A 229 -36.16 6.74 15.79
N ARG A 230 -35.91 7.10 17.07
CA ARG A 230 -36.90 7.66 18.00
C ARG A 230 -36.65 9.13 18.31
N ILE A 231 -35.72 9.80 17.65
CA ILE A 231 -35.38 11.21 17.93
C ILE A 231 -36.63 12.10 17.76
N GLY A 232 -37.41 11.91 16.69
CA GLY A 232 -38.64 12.67 16.47
C GLY A 232 -39.67 12.47 17.59
N ASP A 233 -39.84 11.23 18.05
CA ASP A 233 -40.74 10.86 19.14
C ASP A 233 -40.29 11.50 20.47
N LEU A 234 -38.99 11.44 20.78
CA LEU A 234 -38.41 12.04 21.97
C LEU A 234 -38.48 13.57 21.96
N ARG A 235 -38.27 14.20 20.80
CA ARG A 235 -38.43 15.66 20.63
C ARG A 235 -39.87 16.11 20.93
N LEU A 236 -40.86 15.37 20.42
CA LEU A 236 -42.28 15.66 20.74
C LEU A 236 -42.56 15.48 22.23
N ARG A 237 -42.06 14.40 22.82
CA ARG A 237 -42.25 14.14 24.25
C ARG A 237 -41.57 15.18 25.14
N ARG A 238 -40.38 15.65 24.77
CA ARG A 238 -39.63 16.69 25.48
C ARG A 238 -40.30 18.05 25.37
N ARG A 239 -40.74 18.45 24.17
CA ARG A 239 -41.52 19.67 23.97
C ARG A 239 -42.78 19.70 24.85
N HIS A 240 -43.54 18.62 24.89
CA HIS A 240 -44.71 18.54 25.77
C HIS A 240 -44.32 18.68 27.25
N ASP A 241 -43.19 18.11 27.66
CA ASP A 241 -42.70 18.24 29.05
C ASP A 241 -42.32 19.69 29.37
N ASP A 242 -41.57 20.33 28.47
CA ASP A 242 -41.17 21.73 28.57
C ASP A 242 -42.40 22.65 28.62
N ASP A 243 -43.41 22.40 27.77
CA ASP A 243 -44.69 23.12 27.76
C ASP A 243 -45.42 22.99 29.11
N GLU A 244 -45.51 21.78 29.67
CA GLU A 244 -46.14 21.56 30.98
C GLU A 244 -45.37 22.23 32.13
N VAL A 245 -44.04 22.25 32.06
CA VAL A 245 -43.20 23.00 33.03
C VAL A 245 -43.49 24.50 32.91
N ILE A 246 -43.50 25.05 31.70
CA ILE A 246 -43.81 26.46 31.44
C ILE A 246 -45.22 26.80 31.96
N LEU A 247 -46.22 25.98 31.62
CA LEU A 247 -47.59 26.16 32.11
C LEU A 247 -47.68 26.05 33.64
N GLY A 248 -46.89 25.18 34.26
CA GLY A 248 -46.78 25.08 35.72
C GLY A 248 -46.30 26.38 36.36
N TRP A 249 -45.24 26.98 35.80
CA TRP A 249 -44.71 28.28 36.24
C TRP A 249 -45.70 29.41 35.96
N LEU A 250 -46.31 29.46 34.78
CA LEU A 250 -47.35 30.45 34.44
C LEU A 250 -48.53 30.39 35.42
N ARG A 251 -49.03 29.19 35.73
CA ARG A 251 -50.14 29.01 36.68
C ARG A 251 -49.78 29.42 38.10
N ALA A 252 -48.52 29.26 38.50
CA ALA A 252 -48.05 29.65 39.82
C ALA A 252 -47.96 31.18 39.98
N TYR A 253 -47.69 31.93 38.91
CA TYR A 253 -47.51 33.38 38.94
C TYR A 253 -48.78 34.17 38.57
N GLU A 254 -49.50 33.73 37.54
CA GLU A 254 -50.66 34.44 36.96
C GLU A 254 -52.02 33.84 37.39
N GLY A 255 -52.00 32.72 38.11
CA GLY A 255 -53.19 32.01 38.60
C GLY A 255 -53.62 30.82 37.72
N ARG A 256 -54.67 30.09 38.14
CA ARG A 256 -55.01 28.76 37.58
C ARG A 256 -55.31 28.74 36.07
N ASN A 257 -55.78 29.84 35.48
CA ASN A 257 -56.17 29.96 34.07
C ASN A 257 -55.52 31.20 33.42
N PRO A 258 -54.22 31.16 33.08
CA PRO A 258 -53.54 32.29 32.43
C PRO A 258 -54.14 32.56 31.04
N SER A 259 -54.32 33.83 30.70
CA SER A 259 -54.74 34.25 29.37
C SER A 259 -53.57 34.22 28.37
N LEU A 260 -53.86 34.28 27.07
CA LEU A 260 -52.82 34.42 26.04
C LEU A 260 -52.00 35.71 26.20
N ALA A 261 -52.61 36.77 26.75
CA ALA A 261 -51.89 38.01 27.04
C ALA A 261 -50.90 37.86 28.20
N ASP A 262 -51.25 37.05 29.20
CA ASP A 262 -50.36 36.74 30.34
C ASP A 262 -49.18 35.89 29.87
N ALA A 263 -49.44 34.87 29.05
CA ALA A 263 -48.40 34.06 28.42
C ALA A 263 -47.45 34.88 27.54
N ALA A 264 -47.98 35.85 26.77
CA ALA A 264 -47.16 36.72 25.92
C ALA A 264 -46.29 37.72 26.69
N ARG A 265 -46.64 38.04 27.94
CA ARG A 265 -45.89 38.95 28.82
C ARG A 265 -44.96 38.23 29.79
N TRP A 266 -45.10 36.91 29.90
CA TRP A 266 -44.34 36.12 30.85
C TRP A 266 -42.86 36.12 30.50
N VAL A 267 -42.05 36.49 31.49
CA VAL A 267 -40.60 36.36 31.45
C VAL A 267 -40.22 35.25 32.43
N PRO A 268 -39.49 34.21 32.01
CA PRO A 268 -39.17 33.11 32.89
C PRO A 268 -38.33 33.57 34.11
N PRO A 269 -38.73 33.26 35.35
CA PRO A 269 -38.01 33.67 36.55
C PRO A 269 -36.70 32.88 36.73
N ASP A 270 -35.82 33.35 37.62
CA ASP A 270 -34.55 32.69 37.94
C ASP A 270 -34.71 31.20 38.27
N GLY A 271 -35.76 30.85 39.03
CA GLY A 271 -36.06 29.47 39.43
C GLY A 271 -36.33 28.54 38.25
N TYR A 272 -36.99 29.05 37.19
CA TYR A 272 -37.18 28.31 35.95
C TYR A 272 -35.83 27.99 35.28
N TRP A 273 -34.95 29.00 35.17
CA TRP A 273 -33.62 28.81 34.56
C TRP A 273 -32.71 27.89 35.37
N SER A 274 -32.74 27.97 36.70
CA SER A 274 -32.02 27.01 37.56
C SER A 274 -32.53 25.59 37.35
N GLN A 275 -33.85 25.40 37.24
CA GLN A 275 -34.45 24.10 36.97
C GLN A 275 -34.05 23.57 35.58
N ALA A 276 -34.09 24.40 34.54
CA ALA A 276 -33.73 24.00 33.18
C ALA A 276 -32.25 23.59 33.05
N LEU A 277 -31.33 24.38 33.64
CA LEU A 277 -29.89 24.06 33.66
C LEU A 277 -29.59 22.82 34.51
N GLY A 278 -30.28 22.64 35.63
CA GLY A 278 -30.19 21.43 36.44
C GLY A 278 -30.68 20.19 35.70
N ALA A 279 -31.81 20.28 35.00
CA ALA A 279 -32.36 19.19 34.20
C ALA A 279 -31.43 18.81 33.03
N LEU A 280 -30.80 19.79 32.37
CA LEU A 280 -29.80 19.54 31.33
C LEU A 280 -28.63 18.70 31.88
N LEU A 281 -28.06 19.11 33.01
CA LEU A 281 -26.95 18.37 33.64
C LEU A 281 -27.40 16.96 34.01
N GLN A 282 -28.55 16.81 34.66
CA GLN A 282 -29.08 15.50 35.05
C GLN A 282 -29.33 14.59 33.85
N ASP A 283 -29.87 15.12 32.76
CA ASP A 283 -30.08 14.36 31.53
C ASP A 283 -28.77 13.90 30.91
N ALA A 284 -27.74 14.77 30.93
CA ALA A 284 -26.42 14.41 30.44
C ALA A 284 -25.79 13.30 31.29
N LEU A 285 -25.77 13.43 32.62
CA LEU A 285 -25.23 12.39 33.50
C LEU A 285 -25.98 11.06 33.37
N ALA A 286 -27.32 11.10 33.34
CA ALA A 286 -28.15 9.92 33.16
C ALA A 286 -27.91 9.26 31.79
N THR A 287 -27.77 10.04 30.72
CA THR A 287 -27.50 9.51 29.40
C THR A 287 -26.10 8.91 29.29
N THR A 288 -25.08 9.58 29.86
CA THR A 288 -23.72 9.03 29.96
C THR A 288 -23.72 7.67 30.67
N ALA A 289 -24.49 7.54 31.76
CA ALA A 289 -24.65 6.27 32.45
C ALA A 289 -25.32 5.19 31.58
N LEU A 290 -26.39 5.52 30.85
CA LEU A 290 -27.05 4.59 29.93
C LEU A 290 -26.12 4.17 28.78
N LEU A 291 -25.37 5.09 28.18
CA LEU A 291 -24.43 4.82 27.09
C LEU A 291 -23.30 3.90 27.55
N ARG A 292 -22.60 4.26 28.63
CA ARG A 292 -21.52 3.42 29.20
C ARG A 292 -22.02 2.05 29.62
N THR A 293 -23.26 1.96 30.14
CA THR A 293 -23.89 0.67 30.46
C THR A 293 -24.20 -0.14 29.21
N ALA A 294 -24.71 0.50 28.13
CA ALA A 294 -24.94 -0.16 26.86
C ALA A 294 -23.64 -0.71 26.25
N VAL A 295 -22.55 0.06 26.31
CA VAL A 295 -21.22 -0.36 25.87
C VAL A 295 -20.71 -1.54 26.71
N ALA A 296 -20.79 -1.45 28.05
CA ALA A 296 -20.37 -2.53 28.95
C ALA A 296 -21.16 -3.83 28.70
N VAL A 297 -22.47 -3.73 28.48
CA VAL A 297 -23.35 -4.87 28.16
C VAL A 297 -23.01 -5.47 26.78
N ALA A 298 -22.64 -4.65 25.79
CA ALA A 298 -22.23 -5.12 24.47
C ALA A 298 -20.88 -5.84 24.50
N ASP A 299 -19.93 -5.32 25.27
CA ASP A 299 -18.55 -5.83 25.31
C ASP A 299 -18.37 -7.04 26.25
N HIS A 300 -19.15 -7.10 27.34
CA HIS A 300 -18.99 -8.11 28.39
C HIS A 300 -20.22 -9.01 28.60
N GLY A 301 -21.31 -8.77 27.88
CA GLY A 301 -22.59 -9.43 28.13
C GLY A 301 -23.39 -8.74 29.23
N LEU A 302 -24.66 -9.15 29.37
CA LEU A 302 -25.64 -8.43 30.20
C LEU A 302 -25.26 -8.39 31.68
N GLU A 303 -24.92 -9.54 32.27
CA GLU A 303 -24.68 -9.68 33.70
C GLU A 303 -23.39 -8.96 34.13
N ASP A 304 -22.25 -9.32 33.51
CA ASP A 304 -20.97 -8.68 33.78
C ASP A 304 -20.97 -7.19 33.43
N GLY A 305 -21.64 -6.80 32.33
CA GLY A 305 -21.80 -5.41 31.95
C GLY A 305 -22.55 -4.59 33.01
N LEU A 306 -23.69 -5.11 33.50
CA LEU A 306 -24.45 -4.46 34.56
C LEU A 306 -23.70 -4.39 35.89
N ALA A 307 -22.97 -5.46 36.26
CA ALA A 307 -22.15 -5.47 37.47
C ALA A 307 -21.06 -4.37 37.42
N ARG A 308 -20.40 -4.21 36.27
CA ARG A 308 -19.40 -3.15 36.03
C ARG A 308 -20.00 -1.75 36.06
N SER A 309 -21.25 -1.59 35.62
CA SER A 309 -21.93 -0.28 35.57
C SER A 309 -22.75 0.05 36.82
N ALA A 310 -22.83 -0.84 37.82
CA ALA A 310 -23.73 -0.66 38.96
C ALA A 310 -23.42 0.61 39.79
N ALA A 311 -22.14 0.93 40.01
CA ALA A 311 -21.74 2.15 40.72
C ALA A 311 -22.10 3.42 39.93
N LEU A 312 -21.92 3.39 38.61
CA LEU A 312 -22.27 4.47 37.69
C LEU A 312 -23.78 4.73 37.66
N ILE A 313 -24.59 3.66 37.55
CA ILE A 313 -26.06 3.76 37.57
C ILE A 313 -26.56 4.32 38.90
N ARG A 314 -26.00 3.88 40.04
CA ARG A 314 -26.33 4.43 41.36
C ARG A 314 -25.95 5.91 41.50
N ALA A 315 -24.80 6.31 40.98
CA ALA A 315 -24.38 7.71 40.98
C ALA A 315 -25.34 8.57 40.15
N ALA A 316 -25.69 8.14 38.93
CA ALA A 316 -26.65 8.85 38.09
C ALA A 316 -28.04 8.99 38.75
N ASP A 317 -28.52 7.95 39.43
CA ASP A 317 -29.78 8.01 40.17
C ASP A 317 -29.71 8.98 41.37
N ALA A 318 -28.60 8.98 42.10
CA ALA A 318 -28.40 9.84 43.26
C ALA A 318 -28.33 11.34 42.93
N GLU A 319 -27.97 11.70 41.70
CA GLU A 319 -27.94 13.10 41.23
C GLU A 319 -29.34 13.68 40.94
N THR A 320 -30.42 12.92 41.17
CA THR A 320 -31.80 13.35 40.83
C THR A 320 -32.79 13.19 41.98
N ALA A 321 -33.60 14.23 42.20
CA ALA A 321 -34.68 14.20 43.21
C ALA A 321 -36.10 14.25 42.62
N TRP A 322 -36.42 15.10 41.61
CA TRP A 322 -37.83 15.42 41.31
C TRP A 322 -38.37 15.05 39.90
N VAL A 323 -37.52 14.99 38.85
CA VAL A 323 -37.99 14.91 37.43
C VAL A 323 -38.45 13.51 36.99
N ALA A 324 -37.93 12.43 37.57
CA ALA A 324 -38.12 11.09 36.97
C ALA A 324 -39.56 10.51 37.06
N THR A 325 -40.36 10.97 38.03
CA THR A 325 -41.72 10.43 38.25
C THR A 325 -42.75 11.09 37.35
N SER A 326 -42.56 12.37 36.99
CA SER A 326 -43.39 13.06 35.99
C SER A 326 -42.98 12.66 34.57
N SER A 327 -41.68 12.50 34.32
CA SER A 327 -41.14 12.21 32.99
C SER A 327 -41.54 10.85 32.43
N SER A 328 -41.81 9.87 33.31
CA SER A 328 -42.21 8.51 32.94
C SER A 328 -43.71 8.33 32.69
N ARG A 329 -44.54 9.35 32.94
CA ARG A 329 -46.00 9.24 32.76
C ARG A 329 -46.36 9.15 31.27
N PRO A 330 -47.21 8.19 30.87
CA PRO A 330 -47.74 8.14 29.52
C PRO A 330 -48.57 9.39 29.20
N VAL A 331 -48.37 9.96 28.01
CA VAL A 331 -49.15 11.08 27.49
C VAL A 331 -50.03 10.56 26.36
N PRO A 332 -51.37 10.71 26.43
CA PRO A 332 -52.27 10.30 25.36
C PRO A 332 -51.86 10.93 24.02
N GLY A 333 -51.81 10.10 22.96
CA GLY A 333 -51.40 10.55 21.62
C GLY A 333 -49.88 10.56 21.36
N LEU A 334 -49.04 10.23 22.36
CA LEU A 334 -47.58 10.10 22.20
C LEU A 334 -47.11 8.65 22.45
N THR A 335 -45.83 8.38 22.16
CA THR A 335 -45.24 7.01 22.08
C THR A 335 -44.97 6.32 23.41
N GLY A 336 -45.30 6.94 24.54
CA GLY A 336 -45.07 6.40 25.89
C GLY A 336 -43.60 6.37 26.33
N LEU A 337 -42.67 6.90 25.52
CA LEU A 337 -41.28 7.10 25.93
C LEU A 337 -41.20 8.15 27.05
N PRO A 338 -40.28 8.01 28.02
CA PRO A 338 -40.03 9.07 28.99
C PRO A 338 -39.44 10.33 28.33
N SER A 339 -39.82 11.52 28.80
CA SER A 339 -39.20 12.79 28.36
C SER A 339 -37.73 12.89 28.74
N HIS A 340 -37.35 12.30 29.87
CA HIS A 340 -36.01 12.37 30.43
C HIS A 340 -35.39 10.97 30.63
N PRO A 341 -34.10 10.78 30.28
CA PRO A 341 -33.39 9.50 30.38
C PRO A 341 -33.30 8.96 31.82
N ILE A 342 -33.40 9.81 32.84
CA ILE A 342 -33.32 9.40 34.24
C ILE A 342 -34.38 8.36 34.64
N ALA A 343 -35.54 8.38 34.00
CA ALA A 343 -36.58 7.37 34.24
C ALA A 343 -36.05 5.95 33.99
N TYR A 344 -35.24 5.77 32.94
CA TYR A 344 -34.63 4.48 32.62
C TYR A 344 -33.46 4.12 33.53
N VAL A 345 -32.65 5.10 33.96
CA VAL A 345 -31.61 4.86 34.97
C VAL A 345 -32.23 4.33 36.27
N ARG A 346 -33.31 4.97 36.75
CA ARG A 346 -34.06 4.52 37.94
C ARG A 346 -34.65 3.13 37.81
N ASP A 347 -35.26 2.85 36.65
CA ASP A 347 -35.80 1.53 36.36
C ASP A 347 -34.72 0.45 36.42
N ILE A 348 -33.52 0.73 35.88
CA ILE A 348 -32.38 -0.18 35.93
C ILE A 348 -31.87 -0.32 37.37
N ASN A 349 -31.65 0.78 38.08
CA ASN A 349 -31.15 0.77 39.46
C ASN A 349 -32.07 -0.02 40.40
N ARG A 350 -33.39 0.18 40.27
CA ARG A 350 -34.40 -0.57 41.03
C ARG A 350 -34.28 -2.07 40.76
N LYS A 351 -34.20 -2.47 39.49
CA LYS A 351 -34.05 -3.88 39.11
C LYS A 351 -32.74 -4.51 39.58
N LEU A 352 -31.66 -3.75 39.65
CA LEU A 352 -30.39 -4.23 40.23
C LEU A 352 -30.48 -4.44 41.76
N THR A 353 -31.34 -3.68 42.44
CA THR A 353 -31.51 -3.73 43.90
C THR A 353 -32.53 -4.78 44.34
N ASP A 354 -33.54 -5.07 43.51
CA ASP A 354 -34.66 -5.97 43.81
C ASP A 354 -34.27 -7.47 43.90
N GLY A 355 -33.00 -7.85 43.64
CA GLY A 355 -32.52 -9.24 43.76
C GLY A 355 -33.20 -10.24 42.83
N THR A 356 -33.88 -9.77 41.77
CA THR A 356 -34.62 -10.61 40.83
C THR A 356 -33.72 -11.54 40.02
N LEU A 357 -34.18 -12.77 39.76
CA LEU A 357 -33.49 -13.73 38.89
C LEU A 357 -33.20 -13.10 37.52
N HIS A 358 -31.95 -13.23 37.05
CA HIS A 358 -31.48 -12.75 35.75
C HIS A 358 -31.99 -13.64 34.60
N ASP A 359 -33.31 -13.69 34.43
CA ASP A 359 -33.98 -14.48 33.39
C ASP A 359 -34.09 -13.72 32.05
N ALA A 360 -34.68 -14.38 31.04
CA ALA A 360 -34.88 -13.77 29.73
C ALA A 360 -35.77 -12.50 29.75
N LYS A 361 -36.70 -12.39 30.71
CA LYS A 361 -37.57 -11.21 30.86
C LYS A 361 -36.78 -10.04 31.44
N PHE A 362 -35.93 -10.29 32.42
CA PHE A 362 -34.97 -9.30 32.93
C PHE A 362 -34.08 -8.79 31.80
N ALA A 363 -33.51 -9.70 31.00
CA ALA A 363 -32.68 -9.33 29.86
C ALA A 363 -33.42 -8.45 28.84
N ALA A 364 -34.65 -8.82 28.47
CA ALA A 364 -35.47 -8.02 27.56
C ALA A 364 -35.80 -6.63 28.15
N TYR A 365 -36.13 -6.57 29.44
CA TYR A 365 -36.46 -5.33 30.15
C TYR A 365 -35.30 -4.33 30.14
N ILE A 366 -34.09 -4.80 30.46
CA ILE A 366 -32.88 -3.95 30.49
C ILE A 366 -32.51 -3.50 29.08
N ARG A 367 -32.48 -4.43 28.11
CA ARG A 367 -32.15 -4.10 26.71
C ARG A 367 -33.08 -3.04 26.12
N GLN A 368 -34.38 -3.12 26.41
CA GLN A 368 -35.35 -2.11 25.96
C GLN A 368 -35.02 -0.68 26.44
N ARG A 369 -34.48 -0.54 27.66
CA ARG A 369 -34.16 0.75 28.27
C ARG A 369 -32.83 1.31 27.78
N LEU A 370 -31.84 0.43 27.57
CA LEU A 370 -30.56 0.80 26.96
C LEU A 370 -30.70 1.14 25.47
N ALA A 371 -31.72 0.61 24.79
CA ALA A 371 -31.91 0.80 23.35
C ALA A 371 -32.20 2.24 22.90
N CYS A 372 -32.57 3.12 23.83
CA CYS A 372 -32.83 4.54 23.55
C CYS A 372 -31.65 5.46 23.94
N ALA A 373 -30.55 4.92 24.48
CA ALA A 373 -29.45 5.71 25.02
C ALA A 373 -28.85 6.67 23.98
N ARG A 374 -28.63 6.18 22.75
CA ARG A 374 -28.17 6.99 21.62
C ARG A 374 -29.12 8.14 21.29
N ASP A 375 -30.41 7.86 21.22
CA ASP A 375 -31.41 8.84 20.79
C ASP A 375 -31.59 9.91 21.89
N TYR A 376 -31.53 9.54 23.17
CA TYR A 376 -31.45 10.50 24.28
C TYR A 376 -30.21 11.37 24.18
N ALA A 377 -29.03 10.80 23.89
CA ALA A 377 -27.79 11.55 23.79
C ALA A 377 -27.88 12.66 22.74
N ARG A 378 -28.44 12.34 21.57
CA ARG A 378 -28.64 13.33 20.50
C ARG A 378 -29.60 14.45 20.91
N VAL A 379 -30.72 14.12 21.56
CA VAL A 379 -31.66 15.14 22.06
C VAL A 379 -31.04 16.00 23.17
N VAL A 380 -30.23 15.41 24.06
CA VAL A 380 -29.52 16.15 25.13
C VAL A 380 -28.46 17.07 24.54
N MET A 381 -27.69 16.62 23.56
CA MET A 381 -26.72 17.46 22.84
C MET A 381 -27.41 18.63 22.12
N GLU A 382 -28.54 18.39 21.45
CA GLU A 382 -29.36 19.45 20.84
C GLU A 382 -29.86 20.45 21.90
N THR A 383 -30.26 19.97 23.07
CA THR A 383 -30.74 20.82 24.17
C THR A 383 -29.60 21.63 24.78
N ALA A 384 -28.43 21.01 24.98
CA ALA A 384 -27.21 21.70 25.42
C ALA A 384 -26.83 22.79 24.43
N ALA A 385 -26.85 22.48 23.12
CA ALA A 385 -26.60 23.43 22.06
C ALA A 385 -27.58 24.61 22.13
N ALA A 386 -28.89 24.34 22.19
CA ALA A 386 -29.90 25.38 22.28
C ALA A 386 -29.72 26.27 23.53
N LEU A 387 -29.52 25.67 24.71
CA LEU A 387 -29.40 26.43 25.97
C LEU A 387 -28.10 27.22 26.08
N LEU A 388 -27.01 26.72 25.50
CA LEU A 388 -25.70 27.40 25.53
C LEU A 388 -25.54 28.43 24.40
N TYR A 389 -26.20 28.25 23.24
CA TYR A 389 -26.13 29.19 22.09
C TYR A 389 -27.28 30.21 22.03
N ALA A 390 -28.50 29.89 22.48
CA ALA A 390 -29.62 30.83 22.47
C ALA A 390 -29.50 31.84 23.64
N TYR A 391 -28.55 32.75 23.48
CA TYR A 391 -27.98 33.63 24.50
C TYR A 391 -28.89 34.62 25.26
N PRO A 392 -30.12 35.03 24.85
CA PRO A 392 -30.83 36.09 25.59
C PRO A 392 -31.69 35.65 26.78
N GLY A 393 -31.95 34.35 26.98
CA GLY A 393 -33.00 33.90 27.91
C GLY A 393 -32.63 33.88 29.40
N ALA A 394 -31.48 33.29 29.74
CA ALA A 394 -31.11 32.99 31.13
C ALA A 394 -30.31 34.13 31.79
N PRO A 395 -30.69 34.60 33.00
CA PRO A 395 -29.94 35.60 33.73
C PRO A 395 -28.50 35.16 34.06
N GLU A 396 -27.56 36.09 33.95
CA GLU A 396 -26.11 35.84 34.09
C GLU A 396 -25.74 35.24 35.45
N HIS A 397 -26.34 35.74 36.54
CA HIS A 397 -26.05 35.24 37.90
C HIS A 397 -26.54 33.80 38.09
N VAL A 398 -27.67 33.42 37.50
CA VAL A 398 -28.17 32.03 37.55
C VAL A 398 -27.20 31.10 36.84
N ARG A 399 -26.71 31.47 35.65
CA ARG A 399 -25.74 30.67 34.89
C ARG A 399 -24.42 30.50 35.64
N ARG A 400 -23.87 31.58 36.21
CA ARG A 400 -22.61 31.52 36.98
C ARG A 400 -22.73 30.71 38.26
N ASN A 401 -23.87 30.80 38.96
CA ASN A 401 -24.11 29.98 40.15
C ASN A 401 -24.20 28.50 39.79
N TRP A 402 -24.95 28.16 38.72
CA TRP A 402 -25.00 26.79 38.22
C TRP A 402 -23.60 26.27 37.82
N ALA A 403 -22.83 27.06 37.09
CA ALA A 403 -21.48 26.71 36.63
C ALA A 403 -20.48 26.45 37.76
N ARG A 404 -20.73 26.95 38.99
CA ARG A 404 -19.90 26.73 40.19
C ARG A 404 -20.31 25.51 41.01
N SER A 405 -21.36 24.79 40.62
CA SER A 405 -21.80 23.59 41.32
C SER A 405 -20.73 22.49 41.21
N ASP A 406 -20.52 21.74 42.29
CA ASP A 406 -19.53 20.65 42.32
C ASP A 406 -20.10 19.31 41.79
N LEU A 407 -19.22 18.46 41.27
CA LEU A 407 -19.56 17.14 40.70
C LEU A 407 -19.02 15.97 41.53
N ARG A 408 -18.66 16.21 42.81
CA ARG A 408 -17.98 15.19 43.65
C ARG A 408 -18.76 13.89 43.77
N LYS A 409 -20.08 13.99 43.98
CA LYS A 409 -20.97 12.84 44.15
C LYS A 409 -21.06 11.99 42.88
N TRP A 410 -21.22 12.63 41.72
CA TRP A 410 -21.13 12.00 40.41
C TRP A 410 -19.79 11.28 40.22
N ARG A 411 -18.68 11.99 40.44
CA ARG A 411 -17.33 11.46 40.22
C ARG A 411 -16.98 10.28 41.12
N ALA A 412 -17.56 10.18 42.33
CA ALA A 412 -17.36 9.05 43.21
C ALA A 412 -17.82 7.71 42.61
N GLY A 413 -18.87 7.70 41.78
CA GLY A 413 -19.36 6.48 41.11
C GLY A 413 -19.06 6.38 39.63
N ALA A 414 -18.91 7.51 38.93
CA ALA A 414 -18.64 7.54 37.49
C ALA A 414 -17.16 7.52 37.13
N GLY A 415 -16.28 8.03 38.02
CA GLY A 415 -14.88 8.25 37.74
C GLY A 415 -14.64 9.23 36.59
N TYR A 416 -13.41 9.20 36.06
CA TYR A 416 -13.00 9.92 34.85
C TYR A 416 -12.70 8.93 33.73
N GLY A 417 -13.09 9.27 32.50
CA GLY A 417 -12.70 8.49 31.33
C GLY A 417 -11.18 8.62 31.06
N PRO A 418 -10.52 7.55 30.57
CA PRO A 418 -9.09 7.58 30.26
C PRO A 418 -8.76 8.53 29.10
N ALA A 419 -9.72 8.79 28.20
CA ALA A 419 -9.54 9.62 27.03
C ALA A 419 -9.29 11.11 27.35
N ARG A 420 -9.85 11.61 28.47
CA ARG A 420 -9.76 13.02 28.88
C ARG A 420 -9.48 13.12 30.38
N PRO A 421 -8.21 12.95 30.80
CA PRO A 421 -7.85 13.11 32.20
C PRO A 421 -8.02 14.58 32.64
N PRO A 422 -8.50 14.85 33.87
CA PRO A 422 -8.71 16.22 34.37
C PRO A 422 -7.44 17.09 34.32
N ALA A 423 -6.28 16.50 34.57
CA ALA A 423 -5.00 17.20 34.57
C ALA A 423 -4.61 17.76 33.18
N GLY A 424 -5.17 17.21 32.10
CA GLY A 424 -4.97 17.71 30.73
C GLY A 424 -6.19 18.45 30.17
N TRP A 425 -7.20 18.74 30.98
CA TRP A 425 -8.45 19.35 30.51
C TRP A 425 -8.35 20.89 30.46
N GLU A 426 -8.23 21.41 29.25
CA GLU A 426 -8.18 22.86 28.97
C GLU A 426 -9.56 23.52 28.81
N GLY A 427 -10.65 22.75 28.92
CA GLY A 427 -12.03 23.22 28.71
C GLY A 427 -12.52 23.17 27.26
N ILE A 428 -13.76 23.61 27.07
CA ILE A 428 -14.41 23.81 25.76
C ILE A 428 -14.17 25.28 25.34
N PRO A 429 -13.95 25.63 24.04
CA PRO A 429 -13.24 26.83 23.54
C PRO A 429 -13.52 28.19 24.19
N PRO A 430 -12.66 29.22 23.94
CA PRO A 430 -12.60 30.47 24.72
C PRO A 430 -13.91 31.28 24.90
N TRP A 431 -14.94 31.04 24.09
CA TRP A 431 -16.26 31.68 24.22
C TRP A 431 -17.05 31.24 25.46
N THR A 432 -16.72 30.08 26.05
CA THR A 432 -17.38 29.60 27.28
C THR A 432 -17.01 30.45 28.50
N VAL A 433 -15.83 31.09 28.48
CA VAL A 433 -15.32 31.95 29.55
C VAL A 433 -16.27 33.11 29.88
N PRO A 434 -16.67 33.98 28.92
CA PRO A 434 -17.63 35.06 29.22
C PRO A 434 -19.03 34.53 29.59
N LEU A 435 -19.40 33.33 29.13
CA LEU A 435 -20.72 32.73 29.40
C LEU A 435 -20.84 32.14 30.82
N LEU A 436 -19.82 31.41 31.25
CA LEU A 436 -19.83 30.60 32.48
C LEU A 436 -18.97 31.19 33.60
N GLY A 437 -18.13 32.18 33.29
CA GLY A 437 -17.28 32.89 34.26
C GLY A 437 -16.08 32.08 34.76
N GLN A 438 -15.66 31.06 34.01
CA GLN A 438 -14.49 30.23 34.33
C GLN A 438 -13.27 30.74 33.55
N GLU A 439 -12.47 31.61 34.18
CA GLU A 439 -11.32 32.25 33.54
C GLU A 439 -10.10 31.31 33.44
N GLU A 440 -9.92 30.42 34.41
CA GLU A 440 -8.82 29.45 34.43
C GLU A 440 -9.30 28.01 34.14
N PRO A 441 -8.69 27.32 33.17
CA PRO A 441 -8.98 25.90 32.90
C PRO A 441 -8.74 24.99 34.09
N LEU A 442 -9.46 23.86 34.13
CA LEU A 442 -9.33 22.84 35.18
C LEU A 442 -7.89 22.34 35.34
N SER A 443 -7.19 22.08 34.23
CA SER A 443 -5.78 21.66 34.23
C SER A 443 -4.88 22.60 35.05
N ARG A 444 -5.05 23.92 34.89
CA ARG A 444 -4.25 24.93 35.61
C ARG A 444 -4.63 25.03 37.08
N ARG A 445 -5.94 24.97 37.38
CA ARG A 445 -6.42 24.97 38.77
C ARG A 445 -5.91 23.75 39.54
N LEU A 446 -5.84 22.58 38.89
CA LEU A 446 -5.23 21.38 39.45
C LEU A 446 -3.72 21.48 39.59
N ALA A 447 -3.02 22.05 38.60
CA ALA A 447 -1.58 22.28 38.69
C ALA A 447 -1.21 23.24 39.84
N ALA A 448 -2.08 24.22 40.14
CA ALA A 448 -1.93 25.13 41.27
C ALA A 448 -2.32 24.52 42.63
N SER A 449 -2.94 23.34 42.64
CA SER A 449 -3.37 22.62 43.86
C SER A 449 -3.08 21.11 43.72
N PRO A 450 -1.80 20.71 43.68
CA PRO A 450 -1.40 19.34 43.34
C PRO A 450 -1.88 18.28 44.36
N ASP A 451 -2.17 18.69 45.60
CA ASP A 451 -2.66 17.80 46.66
C ASP A 451 -4.20 17.64 46.67
N ALA A 452 -4.93 18.45 45.90
CA ALA A 452 -6.40 18.36 45.83
C ALA A 452 -6.84 17.23 44.89
N ALA A 453 -7.85 16.47 45.30
CA ALA A 453 -8.41 15.46 44.41
C ALA A 453 -9.14 16.15 43.24
N PRO A 454 -9.03 15.66 41.98
CA PRO A 454 -9.64 16.35 40.83
C PRO A 454 -11.13 16.65 40.98
N ALA A 455 -11.87 15.74 41.63
CA ALA A 455 -13.30 15.89 41.88
C ALA A 455 -13.63 17.06 42.84
N GLU A 456 -12.71 17.50 43.68
CA GLU A 456 -12.89 18.63 44.60
C GLU A 456 -12.72 19.99 43.91
N VAL A 457 -12.05 20.01 42.75
CA VAL A 457 -11.72 21.22 41.99
C VAL A 457 -12.61 21.36 40.75
N GLU A 458 -13.03 20.24 40.15
CA GLU A 458 -13.94 20.24 39.00
C GLU A 458 -15.29 20.89 39.34
N MET A 459 -15.74 21.78 38.46
CA MET A 459 -17.05 22.41 38.50
C MET A 459 -17.84 22.08 37.24
N VAL A 460 -19.16 22.22 37.31
CA VAL A 460 -20.06 22.05 36.14
C VAL A 460 -19.64 22.96 34.96
N GLY A 461 -19.13 24.15 35.25
CA GLY A 461 -18.66 25.10 34.24
C GLY A 461 -17.43 24.64 33.44
N ASP A 462 -16.72 23.61 33.88
CA ASP A 462 -15.60 23.02 33.13
C ASP A 462 -16.07 22.23 31.91
N LEU A 463 -17.35 21.85 31.87
CA LEU A 463 -17.98 21.09 30.79
C LEU A 463 -17.30 19.73 30.49
N LEU A 464 -16.48 19.21 31.41
CA LEU A 464 -15.88 17.88 31.28
C LEU A 464 -16.97 16.78 31.30
N TRP A 465 -18.03 16.96 32.09
CA TRP A 465 -19.23 16.09 32.06
C TRP A 465 -19.90 16.03 30.69
N TYR A 466 -19.82 17.11 29.89
CA TYR A 466 -20.39 17.17 28.56
C TYR A 466 -19.48 16.43 27.57
N ALA A 467 -18.16 16.59 27.69
CA ALA A 467 -17.21 15.78 26.94
C ALA A 467 -17.36 14.28 27.25
N ASP A 468 -17.56 13.91 28.52
CA ASP A 468 -17.86 12.53 28.93
C ASP A 468 -19.09 11.95 28.22
N LEU A 469 -20.14 12.75 28.01
CA LEU A 469 -21.34 12.34 27.28
C LEU A 469 -21.04 12.05 25.81
N ILE A 470 -20.32 12.95 25.15
CA ILE A 470 -19.99 12.79 23.72
C ILE A 470 -19.00 11.64 23.54
N ASP A 471 -18.00 11.51 24.41
CA ASP A 471 -17.06 10.39 24.36
C ASP A 471 -17.77 9.06 24.61
N ALA A 472 -18.72 8.99 25.56
CA ALA A 472 -19.53 7.78 25.75
C ALA A 472 -20.39 7.44 24.52
N LEU A 473 -20.86 8.46 23.79
CA LEU A 473 -21.54 8.27 22.52
C LEU A 473 -20.56 7.81 21.44
N ALA A 474 -19.34 8.35 21.42
CA ALA A 474 -18.29 7.95 20.48
C ALA A 474 -17.87 6.49 20.69
N GLU A 475 -17.71 6.06 21.94
CA GLU A 475 -17.45 4.68 22.32
C GLU A 475 -18.53 3.73 21.79
N LEU A 476 -19.81 4.12 21.87
CA LEU A 476 -20.91 3.33 21.29
C LEU A 476 -20.76 3.13 19.78
N TYR A 477 -20.25 4.16 19.08
CA TYR A 477 -19.94 4.11 17.65
C TYR A 477 -18.59 3.46 17.33
N GLY A 478 -17.87 2.96 18.33
CA GLY A 478 -16.60 2.26 18.15
C GLY A 478 -15.37 3.17 18.12
N ASN A 479 -15.53 4.46 18.42
CA ASN A 479 -14.43 5.42 18.54
C ASN A 479 -13.95 5.48 19.99
N ASP A 480 -12.63 5.59 20.21
CA ASP A 480 -12.08 5.69 21.57
C ASP A 480 -12.39 7.04 22.24
N VAL A 481 -12.58 8.09 21.43
CA VAL A 481 -12.85 9.46 21.88
C VAL A 481 -13.58 10.23 20.78
N ALA A 482 -14.40 11.21 21.17
CA ALA A 482 -15.03 12.10 20.20
C ALA A 482 -14.00 13.05 19.54
N GLY A 483 -14.05 13.14 18.22
CA GLY A 483 -13.12 13.91 17.39
C GLY A 483 -13.40 15.42 17.42
N VAL A 484 -12.40 16.26 17.16
CA VAL A 484 -12.59 17.73 17.11
C VAL A 484 -13.14 18.14 15.73
N THR A 485 -14.31 18.79 15.69
CA THR A 485 -14.85 19.35 14.44
C THR A 485 -14.03 20.58 14.01
N ARG A 486 -13.28 20.47 12.91
CA ARG A 486 -12.48 21.58 12.35
C ARG A 486 -13.36 22.52 11.52
N GLY A 487 -13.18 23.84 11.68
CA GLY A 487 -13.63 24.85 10.71
C GLY A 487 -15.08 25.37 10.81
N THR A 488 -15.90 24.88 11.74
CA THR A 488 -17.32 25.29 11.86
C THR A 488 -17.54 26.50 12.78
N GLY A 489 -16.53 26.94 13.54
CA GLY A 489 -16.66 28.00 14.54
C GLY A 489 -17.52 27.66 15.77
N ALA A 490 -18.26 26.55 15.73
CA ALA A 490 -19.03 25.99 16.84
C ALA A 490 -18.35 24.68 17.33
N PRO A 491 -17.94 24.57 18.60
CA PRO A 491 -17.06 23.50 19.03
C PRO A 491 -17.87 22.34 19.59
N TRP A 492 -18.37 21.54 18.67
CA TRP A 492 -18.86 20.23 19.00
C TRP A 492 -17.75 19.21 18.73
N PHE A 493 -17.52 18.35 19.71
CA PHE A 493 -16.85 17.10 19.40
C PHE A 493 -17.81 16.27 18.53
N ASP A 494 -17.28 15.70 17.46
CA ASP A 494 -18.01 14.74 16.66
C ASP A 494 -17.87 13.37 17.30
N HIS A 495 -18.99 12.71 17.60
CA HIS A 495 -19.00 11.38 18.21
C HIS A 495 -18.79 10.27 17.18
N ASP A 496 -19.12 10.52 15.91
CA ASP A 496 -18.95 9.58 14.82
C ASP A 496 -18.31 10.31 13.63
N PRO A 497 -17.09 10.87 13.82
CA PRO A 497 -16.42 11.53 12.72
C PRO A 497 -16.25 10.52 11.58
N PRO A 498 -16.52 10.92 10.32
CA PRO A 498 -16.20 10.06 9.21
C PRO A 498 -14.71 9.71 9.29
N PRO A 499 -14.32 8.46 8.97
CA PRO A 499 -12.91 8.12 8.87
C PRO A 499 -12.25 9.16 7.95
N PRO A 500 -11.05 9.65 8.29
CA PRO A 500 -10.39 10.64 7.47
C PRO A 500 -10.20 10.03 6.06
N ASP A 501 -10.70 10.72 5.04
CA ASP A 501 -10.42 10.42 3.64
C ASP A 501 -8.93 10.73 3.40
N GLU A 502 -8.05 9.81 3.79
CA GLU A 502 -6.64 9.83 3.45
C GLU A 502 -6.46 9.02 2.16
N PRO A 503 -6.41 9.70 1.00
CA PRO A 503 -6.22 9.00 -0.26
C PRO A 503 -4.89 8.24 -0.17
N LEU A 504 -4.89 6.97 -0.57
CA LEU A 504 -3.75 6.04 -0.63
C LEU A 504 -3.35 5.35 0.68
N THR A 505 -3.99 5.62 1.81
CA THR A 505 -3.76 4.79 3.01
C THR A 505 -4.29 3.37 2.74
N PRO A 506 -3.44 2.33 2.75
CA PRO A 506 -3.87 0.99 2.36
C PRO A 506 -4.97 0.46 3.28
N ARG A 507 -6.05 -0.02 2.68
CA ARG A 507 -7.23 -0.49 3.42
C ARG A 507 -6.99 -1.82 4.12
N LEU A 508 -7.41 -1.93 5.38
CA LEU A 508 -7.28 -3.14 6.20
C LEU A 508 -8.53 -4.03 6.17
N ASP A 509 -9.46 -3.81 5.24
CA ASP A 509 -10.66 -4.64 5.05
C ASP A 509 -10.30 -6.08 4.66
N SER A 510 -9.19 -6.28 3.94
CA SER A 510 -8.67 -7.60 3.62
C SER A 510 -7.14 -7.55 3.47
N VAL A 511 -6.49 -8.70 3.58
CA VAL A 511 -5.05 -8.83 3.32
C VAL A 511 -4.74 -8.42 1.87
N THR A 512 -5.60 -8.78 0.92
CA THR A 512 -5.41 -8.43 -0.49
C THR A 512 -5.43 -6.93 -0.70
N LEU A 513 -6.41 -6.21 -0.13
CA LEU A 513 -6.52 -4.75 -0.24
C LEU A 513 -5.35 -4.03 0.44
N ALA A 514 -4.94 -4.49 1.62
CA ALA A 514 -3.82 -3.89 2.34
C ALA A 514 -2.53 -4.00 1.54
N VAL A 515 -2.26 -5.17 0.95
CA VAL A 515 -1.07 -5.41 0.15
C VAL A 515 -1.14 -4.71 -1.20
N SER A 516 -2.30 -4.68 -1.88
CA SER A 516 -2.45 -3.96 -3.15
C SER A 516 -2.25 -2.45 -2.95
N GLY A 517 -2.83 -1.87 -1.89
CA GLY A 517 -2.61 -0.46 -1.55
C GLY A 517 -1.13 -0.17 -1.25
N ALA A 518 -0.46 -1.03 -0.48
CA ALA A 518 0.98 -0.87 -0.23
C ALA A 518 1.82 -1.03 -1.51
N ALA A 519 1.47 -1.99 -2.39
CA ALA A 519 2.14 -2.17 -3.68
C ALA A 519 1.98 -0.94 -4.56
N GLN A 520 0.79 -0.33 -4.56
CA GLN A 520 0.54 0.93 -5.26
C GLN A 520 1.43 2.06 -4.74
N LEU A 521 1.62 2.19 -3.42
CA LEU A 521 2.56 3.18 -2.87
C LEU A 521 3.99 2.95 -3.38
N VAL A 522 4.43 1.68 -3.45
CA VAL A 522 5.73 1.33 -4.05
C VAL A 522 5.77 1.67 -5.54
N ALA A 523 4.69 1.40 -6.28
CA ALA A 523 4.57 1.74 -7.69
C ALA A 523 4.72 3.26 -7.90
N LEU A 524 4.10 4.06 -7.04
CA LEU A 524 4.19 5.53 -7.04
C LEU A 524 5.57 6.06 -6.61
N GLY A 525 6.55 5.19 -6.36
CA GLY A 525 7.91 5.55 -6.00
C GLY A 525 8.17 5.61 -4.49
N GLY A 526 7.21 5.19 -3.67
CA GLY A 526 7.44 4.97 -2.24
C GLY A 526 8.51 3.90 -2.02
N THR A 527 9.43 4.15 -1.10
CA THR A 527 10.51 3.20 -0.78
C THR A 527 10.37 2.73 0.67
N PRO A 528 10.39 1.40 0.93
CA PRO A 528 10.31 0.88 2.29
C PRO A 528 11.46 1.43 3.17
N PRO A 529 11.20 1.92 4.39
CA PRO A 529 12.25 2.38 5.28
C PRO A 529 13.23 1.27 5.65
N LYS A 530 14.51 1.63 5.78
CA LYS A 530 15.52 0.72 6.36
C LYS A 530 15.16 0.45 7.82
N GLY A 531 14.90 -0.81 8.17
CA GLY A 531 14.64 -1.18 9.58
C GLY A 531 13.20 -1.54 9.93
N VAL A 532 12.26 -1.39 9.00
CA VAL A 532 10.83 -1.59 9.29
C VAL A 532 10.52 -3.01 9.78
N ARG A 533 9.66 -3.11 10.80
CA ARG A 533 9.23 -4.37 11.44
C ARG A 533 7.72 -4.56 11.51
N THR A 534 6.95 -3.48 11.41
CA THR A 534 5.48 -3.52 11.41
C THR A 534 4.95 -3.10 10.05
N TRP A 535 3.81 -3.65 9.67
CA TRP A 535 3.10 -3.30 8.44
C TRP A 535 2.70 -1.82 8.45
N ARG A 536 2.30 -1.30 9.62
CA ARG A 536 1.94 0.12 9.78
C ARG A 536 3.15 1.02 9.55
N GLY A 537 4.30 0.67 10.12
CA GLY A 537 5.54 1.42 9.88
C GLY A 537 6.00 1.33 8.42
N LEU A 538 5.65 0.26 7.72
CA LEU A 538 5.92 0.11 6.29
C LEU A 538 5.04 1.06 5.48
N THR A 539 3.73 1.07 5.70
CA THR A 539 2.80 1.93 4.96
C THR A 539 3.01 3.41 5.27
N GLU A 540 3.21 3.78 6.53
CA GLU A 540 3.56 5.16 6.92
C GLU A 540 4.88 5.60 6.29
N GLY A 541 5.88 4.72 6.28
CA GLY A 541 7.17 4.98 5.65
C GLY A 541 7.09 5.12 4.13
N LEU A 542 6.25 4.31 3.49
CA LEU A 542 5.95 4.44 2.07
C LEU A 542 5.29 5.79 1.79
N LEU A 543 4.20 6.12 2.50
CA LEU A 543 3.44 7.39 2.36
C LEU A 543 4.30 8.64 2.60
N ALA A 544 5.25 8.58 3.53
CA ALA A 544 6.16 9.69 3.82
C ALA A 544 7.15 10.01 2.68
N GLY A 545 7.22 9.17 1.65
CA GLY A 545 8.07 9.38 0.48
C GLY A 545 7.65 10.61 -0.34
N THR A 546 8.57 11.56 -0.56
CA THR A 546 8.31 12.77 -1.35
C THR A 546 7.86 12.47 -2.79
N ALA A 547 8.22 11.30 -3.33
CA ALA A 547 7.79 10.82 -4.65
C ALA A 547 6.27 10.67 -4.77
N ILE A 548 5.57 10.29 -3.69
CA ILE A 548 4.11 10.11 -3.69
C ILE A 548 3.41 11.47 -3.76
N ALA A 549 3.87 12.44 -2.97
CA ALA A 549 3.33 13.80 -3.03
C ALA A 549 3.52 14.45 -4.41
N GLU A 550 4.65 14.21 -5.07
CA GLU A 550 4.88 14.64 -6.45
C GLU A 550 4.03 13.86 -7.46
N ALA A 551 3.90 12.54 -7.30
CA ALA A 551 3.13 11.68 -8.19
C ALA A 551 1.63 12.03 -8.22
N LEU A 552 1.09 12.62 -7.16
CA LEU A 552 -0.31 13.03 -7.06
C LEU A 552 -0.61 14.44 -7.60
N THR A 553 0.42 15.18 -8.03
CA THR A 553 0.26 16.51 -8.61
C THR A 553 0.23 16.45 -10.15
N GLY A 554 -0.75 17.14 -10.75
CA GLY A 554 -0.92 17.25 -12.21
C GLY A 554 -2.19 16.59 -12.75
N GLU A 555 -2.88 17.30 -13.63
CA GLU A 555 -4.05 16.80 -14.38
C GLU A 555 -3.59 16.05 -15.64
N PHE A 556 -4.36 15.06 -16.08
CA PHE A 556 -4.11 14.38 -17.35
C PHE A 556 -4.74 15.15 -18.51
N PRO A 557 -4.05 15.28 -19.66
CA PRO A 557 -4.66 15.80 -20.87
C PRO A 557 -5.72 14.82 -21.40
N ILE A 558 -6.99 15.22 -21.36
CA ILE A 558 -8.12 14.41 -21.87
C ILE A 558 -8.58 14.98 -23.22
N PRO A 559 -8.53 14.21 -24.31
CA PRO A 559 -9.04 14.65 -25.62
C PRO A 559 -10.55 14.89 -25.61
N ALA A 560 -11.01 15.89 -26.36
CA ALA A 560 -12.41 16.33 -26.41
C ALA A 560 -13.42 15.19 -26.69
N PRO A 561 -13.17 14.23 -27.60
CA PRO A 561 -14.10 13.11 -27.82
C PRO A 561 -14.33 12.24 -26.58
N LEU A 562 -13.30 12.04 -25.75
CA LEU A 562 -13.42 11.27 -24.51
C LEU A 562 -13.97 12.11 -23.36
N ALA A 563 -13.61 13.41 -23.30
CA ALA A 563 -14.17 14.33 -22.32
C ALA A 563 -15.69 14.49 -22.46
N ALA A 564 -16.21 14.45 -23.70
CA ALA A 564 -17.65 14.52 -23.98
C ALA A 564 -18.43 13.27 -23.53
N LEU A 565 -17.73 12.14 -23.36
CA LEU A 565 -18.32 10.88 -22.91
C LEU A 565 -18.20 10.69 -21.38
N ASP A 566 -17.49 11.57 -20.67
CA ASP A 566 -17.31 11.48 -19.22
C ASP A 566 -18.67 11.62 -18.49
N GLY A 567 -19.08 10.57 -17.79
CA GLY A 567 -20.37 10.45 -17.12
C GLY A 567 -21.50 9.85 -17.99
N ALA A 568 -21.24 9.53 -19.26
CA ALA A 568 -22.24 8.95 -20.16
C ALA A 568 -22.46 7.46 -19.91
N GLU A 569 -23.65 6.96 -20.24
CA GLU A 569 -23.96 5.53 -20.21
C GLU A 569 -23.43 4.84 -21.48
N VAL A 570 -22.81 3.68 -21.31
CA VAL A 570 -22.35 2.83 -22.41
C VAL A 570 -23.57 2.12 -23.02
N PRO A 571 -23.85 2.29 -24.33
CA PRO A 571 -25.05 1.78 -24.96
C PRO A 571 -25.24 0.26 -24.79
N GLY A 572 -26.41 -0.15 -24.28
CA GLY A 572 -26.83 -1.55 -24.23
C GLY A 572 -26.23 -2.40 -23.11
N VAL A 573 -25.56 -1.78 -22.13
CA VAL A 573 -24.94 -2.48 -20.98
C VAL A 573 -25.22 -1.85 -19.61
N GLY A 574 -25.88 -0.68 -19.53
CA GLY A 574 -26.30 -0.10 -18.24
C GLY A 574 -25.17 0.42 -17.35
N VAL A 575 -23.96 0.59 -17.89
CA VAL A 575 -22.79 1.05 -17.13
C VAL A 575 -22.41 2.48 -17.51
N ARG A 576 -21.95 3.28 -16.54
CA ARG A 576 -21.52 4.65 -16.72
C ARG A 576 -20.01 4.74 -16.92
N PHE A 577 -19.57 5.38 -17.99
CA PHE A 577 -18.16 5.66 -18.29
C PHE A 577 -17.69 6.91 -17.55
N ARG A 578 -16.51 6.84 -16.91
CA ARG A 578 -15.84 8.01 -16.32
C ARG A 578 -14.38 8.04 -16.70
N VAL A 579 -13.85 9.22 -16.99
CA VAL A 579 -12.44 9.42 -17.36
C VAL A 579 -11.63 9.87 -16.15
N ALA A 580 -10.43 9.32 -15.96
CA ALA A 580 -9.52 9.77 -14.93
C ALA A 580 -8.95 11.15 -15.27
N ARG A 581 -9.15 12.14 -14.39
CA ARG A 581 -8.67 13.51 -14.58
C ARG A 581 -7.29 13.78 -13.98
N GLY A 582 -6.81 12.88 -13.13
CA GLY A 582 -5.49 12.99 -12.53
C GLY A 582 -5.14 11.76 -11.69
N ALA A 583 -3.91 11.77 -11.15
CA ALA A 583 -3.35 10.65 -10.40
C ALA A 583 -4.14 10.33 -9.12
N ARG A 584 -4.83 11.32 -8.52
CA ARG A 584 -5.70 11.09 -7.36
C ARG A 584 -6.91 10.22 -7.70
N THR A 585 -7.58 10.48 -8.82
CA THR A 585 -8.73 9.67 -9.27
C THR A 585 -8.31 8.23 -9.55
N LEU A 586 -7.16 8.04 -10.20
CA LEU A 586 -6.62 6.69 -10.40
C LEU A 586 -6.23 6.02 -9.09
N ALA A 587 -5.73 6.79 -8.13
CA ALA A 587 -5.36 6.25 -6.84
C ALA A 587 -6.57 5.68 -6.08
N GLU A 588 -7.69 6.41 -6.09
CA GLU A 588 -8.97 5.98 -5.52
C GLU A 588 -9.51 4.74 -6.25
N TRP A 589 -9.44 4.71 -7.59
CA TRP A 589 -9.88 3.55 -8.37
C TRP A 589 -9.00 2.33 -8.14
N SER A 590 -7.69 2.52 -8.07
CA SER A 590 -6.68 1.49 -7.81
C SER A 590 -6.84 0.88 -6.42
N ASP A 591 -7.13 1.70 -5.40
CA ASP A 591 -7.39 1.24 -4.03
C ASP A 591 -8.64 0.36 -3.96
N TYR A 592 -9.75 0.81 -4.56
CA TYR A 592 -10.98 0.01 -4.64
C TYR A 592 -10.80 -1.26 -5.48
N MET A 593 -10.13 -1.13 -6.63
CA MET A 593 -9.98 -2.21 -7.60
C MET A 593 -8.90 -3.22 -7.20
N GLY A 594 -7.96 -2.85 -6.32
CA GLY A 594 -6.82 -3.69 -5.97
C GLY A 594 -5.96 -4.09 -7.18
N ASN A 595 -5.81 -3.20 -8.17
CA ASN A 595 -4.97 -3.39 -9.36
C ASN A 595 -3.97 -2.24 -9.55
N CYS A 596 -3.01 -2.38 -10.46
CA CYS A 596 -1.92 -1.40 -10.63
C CYS A 596 -2.21 -0.29 -11.64
N ILE A 597 -3.47 0.12 -11.87
CA ILE A 597 -3.79 1.16 -12.87
C ILE A 597 -3.16 2.52 -12.52
N ALA A 598 -2.83 2.76 -11.25
CA ALA A 598 -2.10 3.94 -10.80
C ALA A 598 -0.56 3.78 -10.89
N GLY A 599 -0.05 2.73 -11.54
CA GLY A 599 1.38 2.48 -11.70
C GLY A 599 2.10 3.48 -12.61
N PRO A 600 3.45 3.57 -12.54
CA PRO A 600 4.25 4.54 -13.31
C PRO A 600 3.97 4.54 -14.80
N TYR A 601 3.81 3.36 -15.39
CA TYR A 601 3.54 3.20 -16.82
C TYR A 601 2.28 3.97 -17.25
N TYR A 602 1.14 3.67 -16.63
CA TYR A 602 -0.13 4.31 -16.98
C TYR A 602 -0.12 5.81 -16.64
N LEU A 603 0.49 6.20 -15.52
CA LEU A 603 0.62 7.61 -15.16
C LEU A 603 1.47 8.41 -16.16
N GLU A 604 2.57 7.84 -16.65
CA GLU A 604 3.45 8.47 -17.63
C GLU A 604 2.80 8.54 -19.01
N GLU A 605 2.11 7.47 -19.45
CA GLU A 605 1.38 7.46 -20.72
C GLU A 605 0.18 8.44 -20.70
N ALA A 606 -0.57 8.49 -19.60
CA ALA A 606 -1.70 9.41 -19.44
C ALA A 606 -1.22 10.87 -19.36
N ARG A 607 -0.18 11.17 -18.57
CA ARG A 607 0.42 12.52 -18.51
C ARG A 607 0.96 13.00 -19.86
N ALA A 608 1.48 12.07 -20.66
CA ALA A 608 1.97 12.39 -22.00
C ALA A 608 0.86 12.43 -23.07
N GLY A 609 -0.41 12.20 -22.70
CA GLY A 609 -1.54 12.15 -23.63
C GLY A 609 -1.47 10.99 -24.64
N ARG A 610 -0.66 9.96 -24.34
CA ARG A 610 -0.52 8.76 -25.18
C ARG A 610 -1.54 7.68 -24.85
N SER A 611 -2.08 7.69 -23.64
CA SER A 611 -3.21 6.87 -23.22
C SER A 611 -4.25 7.72 -22.49
N CYS A 612 -5.48 7.23 -22.42
CA CYS A 612 -6.53 7.76 -21.56
C CYS A 612 -7.06 6.62 -20.69
N LEU A 613 -7.26 6.87 -19.40
CA LEU A 613 -7.65 5.85 -18.43
C LEU A 613 -9.08 6.12 -17.97
N ALA A 614 -9.89 5.07 -17.93
CA ALA A 614 -11.31 5.19 -17.64
C ALA A 614 -11.81 4.07 -16.72
N GLY A 615 -12.88 4.37 -16.00
CA GLY A 615 -13.59 3.45 -15.13
C GLY A 615 -15.04 3.29 -15.57
N LEU A 616 -15.58 2.08 -15.46
CA LEU A 616 -16.98 1.77 -15.76
C LEU A 616 -17.75 1.46 -14.48
N TYR A 617 -18.86 2.16 -14.26
CA TYR A 617 -19.63 2.12 -13.02
C TYR A 617 -20.99 1.51 -13.24
N ASP A 618 -21.49 0.72 -12.29
CA ASP A 618 -22.89 0.27 -12.29
C ASP A 618 -23.87 1.39 -11.87
N GLU A 619 -25.16 1.04 -11.77
CA GLU A 619 -26.23 1.96 -11.38
C GLU A 619 -26.06 2.45 -9.93
N GLU A 620 -25.50 1.61 -9.06
CA GLU A 620 -25.19 1.89 -7.66
C GLU A 620 -23.94 2.79 -7.49
N GLY A 621 -23.20 3.05 -8.57
CA GLY A 621 -21.98 3.86 -8.54
C GLY A 621 -20.74 3.09 -8.10
N THR A 622 -20.76 1.77 -8.19
CA THR A 622 -19.62 0.87 -7.95
C THR A 622 -18.79 0.73 -9.22
N LEU A 623 -17.47 0.86 -9.09
CA LEU A 623 -16.54 0.65 -10.20
C LEU A 623 -16.47 -0.86 -10.55
N LEU A 624 -16.82 -1.24 -11.77
CA LEU A 624 -16.80 -2.62 -12.25
C LEU A 624 -15.48 -2.97 -12.96
N LEU A 625 -15.00 -2.07 -13.82
CA LEU A 625 -13.87 -2.30 -14.72
C LEU A 625 -13.01 -1.06 -14.87
N ASN A 626 -11.71 -1.27 -15.00
CA ASN A 626 -10.74 -0.27 -15.41
C ASN A 626 -10.31 -0.53 -16.86
N VAL A 627 -10.21 0.52 -17.67
CA VAL A 627 -9.91 0.45 -19.10
C VAL A 627 -8.82 1.44 -19.47
N GLU A 628 -7.81 0.97 -20.21
CA GLU A 628 -6.84 1.82 -20.90
C GLU A 628 -7.27 1.99 -22.37
N LEU A 629 -7.40 3.25 -22.80
CA LEU A 629 -7.71 3.62 -24.17
C LEU A 629 -6.48 4.21 -24.84
N ILE A 630 -6.09 3.65 -25.99
CA ILE A 630 -4.93 4.08 -26.77
C ILE A 630 -5.42 4.64 -28.11
N PRO A 631 -4.94 5.81 -28.55
CA PRO A 631 -5.30 6.35 -29.85
C PRO A 631 -4.73 5.46 -30.96
N ARG A 632 -5.55 5.17 -31.99
CA ARG A 632 -5.08 4.46 -33.18
C ARG A 632 -4.11 5.34 -33.97
N ARG A 633 -3.21 4.74 -34.75
CA ARG A 633 -2.32 5.50 -35.64
C ARG A 633 -2.85 5.45 -37.08
N PRO A 634 -3.08 6.60 -37.74
CA PRO A 634 -3.04 7.98 -37.21
C PRO A 634 -4.19 8.31 -36.23
N ALA A 635 -4.01 9.28 -35.33
CA ALA A 635 -4.93 9.58 -34.20
C ALA A 635 -6.39 9.86 -34.61
N GLY A 636 -6.61 10.37 -35.84
CA GLY A 636 -7.94 10.56 -36.41
C GLY A 636 -8.72 9.26 -36.69
N ARG A 637 -8.10 8.07 -36.57
CA ARG A 637 -8.77 6.77 -36.73
C ARG A 637 -9.59 6.31 -35.52
N GLY A 638 -9.64 7.08 -34.44
CA GLY A 638 -10.35 6.70 -33.23
C GLY A 638 -9.46 5.99 -32.22
N TRP A 639 -10.11 5.23 -31.35
CA TRP A 639 -9.49 4.64 -30.16
C TRP A 639 -9.47 3.11 -30.26
N ARG A 640 -8.68 2.49 -29.40
CA ARG A 640 -8.73 1.05 -29.15
C ARG A 640 -8.51 0.79 -27.67
N VAL A 641 -9.07 -0.30 -27.17
CA VAL A 641 -8.73 -0.81 -25.84
C VAL A 641 -7.29 -1.35 -25.88
N GLY A 642 -6.44 -0.79 -25.02
CA GLY A 642 -5.10 -1.30 -24.74
C GLY A 642 -5.18 -2.46 -23.77
N GLU A 643 -5.84 -2.20 -22.64
CA GLU A 643 -6.04 -3.15 -21.55
C GLU A 643 -7.41 -2.93 -20.89
N ILE A 644 -7.99 -4.02 -20.40
CA ILE A 644 -9.22 -4.03 -19.61
C ILE A 644 -9.11 -5.09 -18.51
N ALA A 645 -9.42 -4.68 -17.29
CA ALA A 645 -9.29 -5.52 -16.11
C ALA A 645 -10.43 -5.26 -15.10
N ALA A 646 -10.92 -6.34 -14.50
CA ALA A 646 -11.82 -6.27 -13.35
C ALA A 646 -11.03 -6.14 -12.04
N ARG A 647 -11.75 -6.18 -10.91
CA ARG A 647 -11.18 -6.10 -9.57
C ARG A 647 -10.09 -7.18 -9.39
N PHE A 648 -8.96 -6.82 -8.80
CA PHE A 648 -7.79 -7.68 -8.56
C PHE A 648 -7.19 -8.32 -9.82
N ASN A 649 -7.27 -7.62 -10.95
CA ASN A 649 -6.86 -8.12 -12.27
C ASN A 649 -7.62 -9.37 -12.74
N ASP A 650 -8.83 -9.59 -12.20
CA ASP A 650 -9.68 -10.71 -12.64
C ASP A 650 -10.19 -10.50 -14.08
N THR A 651 -10.66 -11.59 -14.67
CA THR A 651 -11.22 -11.61 -16.02
C THR A 651 -12.57 -10.87 -16.00
N PRO A 652 -12.75 -9.82 -16.82
CA PRO A 652 -14.04 -9.15 -16.98
C PRO A 652 -15.14 -10.12 -17.41
N ASP A 653 -16.40 -9.75 -17.14
CA ASP A 653 -17.53 -10.46 -17.75
C ASP A 653 -17.38 -10.46 -19.29
N PRO A 654 -17.42 -11.62 -19.98
CA PRO A 654 -17.12 -11.70 -21.41
C PRO A 654 -18.13 -11.01 -22.33
N VAL A 655 -19.36 -10.78 -21.86
CA VAL A 655 -20.39 -10.04 -22.61
C VAL A 655 -20.15 -8.55 -22.46
N LEU A 656 -19.93 -8.09 -21.23
CA LEU A 656 -19.59 -6.71 -20.93
C LEU A 656 -18.29 -6.30 -21.63
N GLU A 657 -17.24 -7.12 -21.56
CA GLU A 657 -15.97 -6.88 -22.26
C GLU A 657 -16.21 -6.67 -23.75
N ARG A 658 -16.81 -7.63 -24.45
CA ARG A 658 -17.08 -7.51 -25.90
C ARG A 658 -17.86 -6.25 -26.26
N ARG A 659 -18.88 -5.91 -25.48
CA ARG A 659 -19.68 -4.69 -25.69
C ARG A 659 -18.85 -3.41 -25.56
N ILE A 660 -17.93 -3.37 -24.60
CA ILE A 660 -17.02 -2.23 -24.42
C ILE A 660 -16.06 -2.12 -25.60
N TRP A 661 -15.49 -3.23 -26.06
CA TRP A 661 -14.61 -3.25 -27.23
C TRP A 661 -15.34 -2.71 -28.47
N ASP A 662 -16.55 -3.21 -28.74
CA ASP A 662 -17.38 -2.77 -29.85
C ASP A 662 -17.74 -1.28 -29.75
N TRP A 663 -18.08 -0.81 -28.55
CA TRP A 663 -18.42 0.59 -28.31
C TRP A 663 -17.20 1.51 -28.47
N VAL A 664 -16.04 1.15 -27.92
CA VAL A 664 -14.80 1.95 -28.03
C VAL A 664 -14.39 2.14 -29.49
N ASP A 665 -14.59 1.13 -30.34
CA ASP A 665 -14.32 1.20 -31.77
C ASP A 665 -15.24 2.19 -32.52
N THR A 666 -16.35 2.64 -31.90
CA THR A 666 -17.23 3.70 -32.45
C THR A 666 -16.79 5.12 -32.06
N ILE A 667 -15.87 5.27 -31.10
CA ILE A 667 -15.46 6.58 -30.59
C ILE A 667 -14.60 7.31 -31.63
N PRO A 668 -14.95 8.54 -32.04
CA PRO A 668 -14.20 9.28 -33.05
C PRO A 668 -12.79 9.67 -32.56
N GLY A 669 -11.85 9.73 -33.50
CA GLY A 669 -10.47 10.13 -33.23
C GLY A 669 -10.30 11.64 -33.11
N THR A 670 -9.16 12.08 -32.59
CA THR A 670 -8.82 13.51 -32.47
C THR A 670 -8.43 14.08 -33.84
N THR A 671 -9.08 15.17 -34.28
CA THR A 671 -8.77 15.81 -35.57
C THR A 671 -7.52 16.70 -35.47
N ALA A 672 -6.93 17.06 -36.61
CA ALA A 672 -5.73 17.91 -36.66
C ALA A 672 -5.99 19.33 -36.09
N ASP A 673 -7.22 19.83 -36.20
CA ASP A 673 -7.64 21.11 -35.64
C ASP A 673 -7.74 21.06 -34.10
N ASP A 674 -8.16 19.92 -33.53
CA ASP A 674 -8.15 19.68 -32.08
C ASP A 674 -6.73 19.42 -31.54
N ALA A 675 -5.87 18.79 -32.34
CA ALA A 675 -4.46 18.58 -32.00
C ALA A 675 -3.66 19.89 -31.98
N SER A 676 -4.05 20.88 -32.79
CA SER A 676 -3.48 22.23 -32.80
C SER A 676 -3.81 23.04 -31.53
N ALA A 677 -4.87 22.69 -30.81
CA ALA A 677 -5.20 23.33 -29.52
C ALA A 677 -4.47 22.70 -28.33
N ALA A 678 -3.98 21.46 -28.47
CA ALA A 678 -3.20 20.73 -27.46
C ALA A 678 -1.69 20.72 -27.71
N ALA A 679 -1.23 21.19 -28.89
CA ALA A 679 0.18 21.35 -29.19
C ALA A 679 0.64 22.75 -28.78
N GLU A 680 1.28 22.88 -27.61
CA GLU A 680 2.17 24.01 -27.37
C GLU A 680 3.24 24.04 -28.47
N PRO A 681 3.52 25.22 -29.07
CA PRO A 681 4.59 25.33 -30.06
C PRO A 681 5.94 25.09 -29.38
N ALA A 682 6.83 24.37 -30.06
CA ALA A 682 8.22 24.23 -29.64
C ALA A 682 8.83 25.63 -29.45
N PRO A 683 9.41 25.98 -28.28
CA PRO A 683 10.02 27.28 -28.12
C PRO A 683 11.34 27.32 -28.89
N PRO A 684 11.62 28.40 -29.65
CA PRO A 684 12.96 28.72 -30.09
C PRO A 684 13.81 29.18 -28.90
N ASP A 685 15.14 29.04 -29.04
CA ASP A 685 16.13 29.64 -28.15
C ASP A 685 15.86 31.14 -27.97
N GLU A 686 15.45 31.56 -26.76
CA GLU A 686 15.90 32.79 -26.12
C GLU A 686 15.43 32.88 -24.65
N THR A 687 16.34 33.40 -23.83
CA THR A 687 16.36 33.54 -22.36
C THR A 687 15.08 34.08 -21.71
N PRO A 688 14.63 33.54 -20.55
CA PRO A 688 13.60 34.19 -19.73
C PRO A 688 14.21 35.17 -18.69
N PRO A 689 13.61 36.36 -18.51
CA PRO A 689 13.90 37.26 -17.41
C PRO A 689 13.22 36.79 -16.10
N ALA A 690 13.73 37.31 -14.98
CA ALA A 690 13.41 36.90 -13.62
C ALA A 690 12.06 37.40 -13.06
N ARG A 691 11.40 36.58 -12.21
CA ARG A 691 10.80 36.88 -10.87
C ARG A 691 9.83 35.76 -10.40
N PRO A 692 9.53 35.58 -9.09
CA PRO A 692 10.39 35.54 -7.90
C PRO A 692 10.23 34.21 -7.09
N ALA A 693 11.01 34.08 -6.01
CA ALA A 693 11.46 32.83 -5.37
C ALA A 693 10.59 32.20 -4.26
N ARG A 694 10.78 30.88 -4.03
CA ARG A 694 11.08 30.20 -2.73
C ARG A 694 11.43 28.70 -2.96
N ARG A 695 12.72 28.34 -3.13
CA ARG A 695 13.69 27.69 -2.20
C ARG A 695 13.36 26.26 -1.68
N HIS A 696 14.23 25.22 -1.71
CA HIS A 696 15.19 24.63 -2.68
C HIS A 696 16.05 23.56 -1.98
N SER A 697 16.02 22.28 -2.42
CA SER A 697 17.10 21.31 -2.15
C SER A 697 17.99 21.10 -3.40
N ALA A 698 17.38 20.91 -4.58
CA ALA A 698 18.11 20.74 -5.84
C ALA A 698 18.91 22.00 -6.29
N SER A 699 18.43 23.21 -6.00
CA SER A 699 19.25 24.41 -6.26
C SER A 699 20.32 24.64 -5.19
N ARG A 700 20.15 24.07 -3.99
CA ARG A 700 21.18 24.13 -2.95
C ARG A 700 22.39 23.27 -3.35
N LEU A 701 22.16 22.06 -3.87
CA LEU A 701 23.22 21.20 -4.41
C LEU A 701 24.01 21.91 -5.53
N ILE A 702 23.32 22.50 -6.50
CA ILE A 702 23.99 23.16 -7.64
C ILE A 702 24.70 24.43 -7.17
N ALA A 703 24.12 25.20 -6.25
CA ALA A 703 24.74 26.43 -5.75
C ALA A 703 25.95 26.14 -4.85
N GLU A 704 25.88 25.12 -3.98
CA GLU A 704 26.92 24.83 -2.99
C GLU A 704 28.02 23.91 -3.55
N ALA A 705 27.67 22.87 -4.31
CA ALA A 705 28.64 21.90 -4.83
C ALA A 705 29.02 22.17 -6.29
N GLY A 706 28.13 22.77 -7.09
CA GLY A 706 28.31 22.92 -8.54
C GLY A 706 29.58 23.67 -8.96
N PRO A 707 29.84 24.90 -8.48
CA PRO A 707 31.05 25.65 -8.85
C PRO A 707 32.34 24.95 -8.43
N ALA A 708 32.38 24.39 -7.21
CA ALA A 708 33.54 23.68 -6.71
C ALA A 708 33.81 22.40 -7.50
N LEU A 709 32.77 21.61 -7.78
CA LEU A 709 32.87 20.38 -8.56
C LEU A 709 33.28 20.67 -10.01
N ASP A 710 32.76 21.73 -10.64
CA ASP A 710 33.14 22.11 -12.01
C ASP A 710 34.61 22.57 -12.08
N ALA A 711 35.09 23.33 -11.09
CA ALA A 711 36.50 23.70 -11.00
C ALA A 711 37.43 22.49 -10.79
N LEU A 712 37.06 21.58 -9.89
CA LEU A 712 37.81 20.35 -9.63
C LEU A 712 37.78 19.39 -10.83
N ALA A 713 36.64 19.27 -11.51
CA ALA A 713 36.50 18.47 -12.72
C ALA A 713 37.36 19.02 -13.86
N ARG A 714 37.44 20.35 -14.01
CA ARG A 714 38.33 20.98 -15.00
C ARG A 714 39.80 20.68 -14.71
N ARG A 715 40.21 20.81 -13.46
CA ARG A 715 41.60 20.52 -13.05
C ARG A 715 41.95 19.04 -13.24
N ALA A 716 41.08 18.14 -12.78
CA ALA A 716 41.27 16.70 -12.97
C ALA A 716 41.29 16.31 -14.45
N TRP A 717 40.47 16.98 -15.28
CA TRP A 717 40.51 16.81 -16.72
C TRP A 717 41.85 17.25 -17.32
N GLU A 718 42.36 18.43 -16.95
CA GLU A 718 43.66 18.92 -17.43
C GLU A 718 44.83 18.02 -16.99
N ASP A 719 44.77 17.47 -15.77
CA ASP A 719 45.81 16.62 -15.20
C ASP A 719 45.77 15.18 -15.76
N GLU A 720 44.59 14.61 -16.05
CA GLU A 720 44.42 13.19 -16.39
C GLU A 720 43.99 12.92 -17.84
N ALA A 721 43.22 13.82 -18.47
CA ALA A 721 42.63 13.64 -19.80
C ALA A 721 43.53 14.23 -20.91
N GLY A 722 44.79 13.78 -20.96
CA GLY A 722 45.77 14.21 -21.95
C GLY A 722 45.48 13.75 -23.39
N GLU A 723 46.24 14.30 -24.35
CA GLU A 723 46.07 14.03 -25.79
C GLU A 723 46.16 12.52 -26.14
N GLU A 724 47.00 11.77 -25.43
CA GLU A 724 47.16 10.32 -25.66
C GLU A 724 45.91 9.51 -25.29
N VAL A 725 45.25 9.86 -24.17
CA VAL A 725 44.02 9.21 -23.68
C VAL A 725 42.87 9.50 -24.64
N LEU A 726 42.67 10.78 -24.97
CA LEU A 726 41.62 11.20 -25.91
C LEU A 726 41.86 10.65 -27.31
N GLY A 727 43.13 10.61 -27.76
CA GLY A 727 43.53 10.01 -29.03
C GLY A 727 43.24 8.50 -29.09
N THR A 728 43.39 7.78 -27.97
CA THR A 728 43.04 6.36 -27.87
C THR A 728 41.53 6.15 -28.04
N PHE A 729 40.69 6.94 -27.37
CA PHE A 729 39.23 6.87 -27.56
C PHE A 729 38.80 7.32 -28.96
N ALA A 730 39.49 8.28 -29.58
CA ALA A 730 39.26 8.70 -30.96
C ALA A 730 39.51 7.56 -31.97
N ARG A 731 40.65 6.87 -31.85
CA ARG A 731 41.00 5.70 -32.68
C ARG A 731 40.01 4.55 -32.46
N LEU A 732 39.59 4.31 -31.22
CA LEU A 732 38.54 3.32 -30.92
C LEU A 732 37.19 3.69 -31.57
N ALA A 733 36.81 4.96 -31.53
CA ALA A 733 35.54 5.45 -32.06
C ALA A 733 35.54 5.56 -33.61
N GLY A 734 36.73 5.63 -34.22
CA GLY A 734 36.95 5.83 -35.65
C GLY A 734 36.60 7.25 -36.13
N ILE A 735 36.68 8.24 -35.24
CA ILE A 735 36.31 9.65 -35.50
C ILE A 735 37.25 10.60 -34.74
N PRO A 736 37.26 11.91 -35.07
CA PRO A 736 38.08 12.90 -34.36
C PRO A 736 37.82 12.96 -32.84
N PRO A 737 38.83 13.33 -32.02
CA PRO A 737 38.76 13.31 -30.56
C PRO A 737 37.57 14.06 -29.95
N GLU A 738 37.17 15.19 -30.54
CA GLU A 738 36.14 16.09 -30.02
C GLU A 738 34.76 15.42 -29.92
N ALA A 739 34.49 14.43 -30.77
CA ALA A 739 33.21 13.72 -30.81
C ALA A 739 33.32 12.25 -30.32
N ALA A 740 34.53 11.77 -30.05
CA ALA A 740 34.83 10.37 -29.73
C ALA A 740 34.06 9.87 -28.49
N LEU A 741 34.17 10.59 -27.37
CA LEU A 741 33.53 10.19 -26.11
C LEU A 741 32.00 10.18 -26.20
N THR A 742 31.43 11.17 -26.87
CA THR A 742 29.97 11.24 -27.09
C THR A 742 29.49 10.08 -27.96
N ARG A 743 30.24 9.71 -29.01
CA ARG A 743 29.92 8.55 -29.84
C ARG A 743 29.99 7.26 -29.04
N LEU A 744 31.08 7.03 -28.31
CA LEU A 744 31.29 5.81 -27.53
C LEU A 744 30.21 5.64 -26.44
N ARG A 745 29.84 6.71 -25.74
CA ARG A 745 28.75 6.70 -24.76
C ARG A 745 27.40 6.26 -25.34
N ARG A 746 27.15 6.54 -26.63
CA ARG A 746 25.91 6.18 -27.33
C ARG A 746 25.92 4.76 -27.90
N LEU A 747 27.07 4.09 -27.91
CA LEU A 747 27.15 2.72 -28.37
C LEU A 747 26.66 1.77 -27.26
N GLY A 748 25.74 0.88 -27.62
CA GLY A 748 25.38 -0.24 -26.76
C GLY A 748 26.57 -1.20 -26.56
N ALA A 749 26.54 -1.97 -25.47
CA ALA A 749 27.65 -2.82 -25.03
C ALA A 749 28.20 -3.75 -26.14
N ALA A 750 27.33 -4.40 -26.92
CA ALA A 750 27.75 -5.29 -28.01
C ALA A 750 28.50 -4.55 -29.12
N ARG A 751 28.02 -3.35 -29.52
CA ARG A 751 28.66 -2.53 -30.56
C ARG A 751 30.00 -1.96 -30.09
N LEU A 752 30.13 -1.66 -28.80
CA LEU A 752 31.38 -1.22 -28.20
C LEU A 752 32.40 -2.36 -28.14
N ALA A 753 31.99 -3.57 -27.74
CA ALA A 753 32.83 -4.76 -27.79
C ALA A 753 33.33 -5.05 -29.23
N ASP A 754 32.45 -4.93 -30.22
CA ASP A 754 32.83 -5.03 -31.63
C ASP A 754 33.78 -3.92 -32.09
N ALA A 755 33.65 -2.70 -31.58
CA ALA A 755 34.57 -1.61 -31.87
C ALA A 755 35.96 -1.87 -31.25
N CYS A 756 36.01 -2.33 -29.99
CA CYS A 756 37.25 -2.75 -29.34
C CYS A 756 37.91 -3.89 -30.13
N ARG A 757 37.15 -4.91 -30.51
CA ARG A 757 37.64 -6.05 -31.29
C ARG A 757 38.26 -5.61 -32.61
N ARG A 758 37.57 -4.78 -33.39
CA ARG A 758 38.09 -4.24 -34.66
C ARG A 758 39.35 -3.41 -34.45
N ALA A 759 39.35 -2.51 -33.48
CA ALA A 759 40.48 -1.61 -33.24
C ALA A 759 41.74 -2.37 -32.79
N LEU A 760 41.58 -3.43 -32.00
CA LEU A 760 42.65 -4.35 -31.63
C LEU A 760 43.13 -5.21 -32.82
N ASP A 761 42.21 -5.71 -33.63
CA ASP A 761 42.54 -6.55 -34.79
C ASP A 761 43.29 -5.79 -35.89
N THR A 762 42.92 -4.54 -36.14
CA THR A 762 43.60 -3.67 -37.11
C THR A 762 44.88 -3.02 -36.58
N GLY A 763 45.17 -3.18 -35.29
CA GLY A 763 46.29 -2.52 -34.62
C GLY A 763 46.14 -1.00 -34.49
N ALA A 764 44.91 -0.47 -34.61
CA ALA A 764 44.63 0.95 -34.44
C ALA A 764 44.87 1.43 -32.98
N VAL A 765 44.69 0.51 -32.03
CA VAL A 765 45.06 0.67 -30.62
C VAL A 765 45.57 -0.67 -30.11
N ASP A 766 46.46 -0.65 -29.12
CA ASP A 766 46.82 -1.86 -28.39
C ASP A 766 45.95 -2.05 -27.13
N LEU A 767 45.99 -3.27 -26.55
CA LEU A 767 45.16 -3.61 -25.40
C LEU A 767 45.60 -2.85 -24.13
N ASP A 768 46.87 -2.51 -24.00
CA ASP A 768 47.41 -1.81 -22.83
C ASP A 768 47.08 -0.31 -22.87
N GLN A 769 47.02 0.29 -24.05
CA GLN A 769 46.50 1.63 -24.32
C GLN A 769 45.01 1.71 -23.97
N LEU A 770 44.20 0.76 -24.43
CA LEU A 770 42.77 0.70 -24.07
C LEU A 770 42.58 0.46 -22.57
N TRP A 771 43.41 -0.38 -21.96
CA TRP A 771 43.41 -0.60 -20.52
C TRP A 771 43.73 0.71 -19.79
N THR A 772 44.88 1.32 -20.08
CA THR A 772 45.36 2.55 -19.44
C THR A 772 44.36 3.70 -19.61
N ALA A 773 43.92 3.99 -20.84
CA ALA A 773 42.90 5.00 -21.10
C ALA A 773 41.56 4.67 -20.40
N GLY A 774 41.19 3.39 -20.36
CA GLY A 774 40.02 2.91 -19.64
C GLY A 774 40.13 3.00 -18.11
N GLY A 775 41.29 3.35 -17.56
CA GLY A 775 41.54 3.53 -16.12
C GLY A 775 41.41 4.98 -15.63
N ILE A 776 41.33 5.96 -16.55
CA ILE A 776 41.26 7.39 -16.23
C ILE A 776 39.87 7.77 -15.69
N ARG A 777 39.80 8.50 -14.57
CA ARG A 777 38.56 8.78 -13.82
C ARG A 777 38.50 10.22 -13.27
N PRO A 778 38.61 11.27 -14.11
CA PRO A 778 38.70 12.65 -13.63
C PRO A 778 37.47 13.08 -12.82
N LEU A 779 36.28 12.50 -13.07
CA LEU A 779 35.12 12.81 -12.25
C LEU A 779 35.21 12.20 -10.86
N THR A 780 35.77 10.99 -10.73
CA THR A 780 36.03 10.36 -9.44
C THR A 780 37.04 11.21 -8.65
N THR A 781 38.15 11.61 -9.28
CA THR A 781 39.15 12.50 -8.69
C THR A 781 38.54 13.83 -8.24
N ALA A 782 37.66 14.43 -9.06
CA ALA A 782 36.99 15.68 -8.71
C ALA A 782 36.02 15.54 -7.53
N VAL A 783 35.25 14.44 -7.46
CA VAL A 783 34.34 14.17 -6.33
C VAL A 783 35.13 13.87 -5.04
N GLU A 784 36.24 13.14 -5.15
CA GLU A 784 37.14 12.82 -4.03
C GLU A 784 37.96 14.02 -3.53
N ALA A 785 38.17 15.02 -4.37
CA ALA A 785 38.81 16.28 -4.00
C ALA A 785 37.82 17.32 -3.43
N LEU A 786 36.50 17.08 -3.52
CA LEU A 786 35.48 17.97 -2.97
C LEU A 786 35.55 17.99 -1.44
N ASP A 787 35.27 19.13 -0.81
CA ASP A 787 35.22 19.26 0.66
C ASP A 787 34.38 18.12 1.28
N PRO A 788 34.94 17.32 2.22
CA PRO A 788 34.21 16.24 2.89
C PRO A 788 32.86 16.68 3.46
N ALA A 789 32.77 17.89 4.02
CA ALA A 789 31.52 18.42 4.57
C ALA A 789 30.45 18.70 3.49
N VAL A 790 30.86 18.96 2.25
CA VAL A 790 29.95 19.09 1.10
C VAL A 790 29.56 17.72 0.57
N ARG A 791 30.51 16.76 0.55
CA ARG A 791 30.26 15.38 0.12
C ARG A 791 29.29 14.66 1.05
N ASP A 792 29.49 14.76 2.35
CA ASP A 792 28.64 14.13 3.38
C ASP A 792 27.24 14.75 3.41
N ARG A 793 27.13 16.05 3.17
CA ARG A 793 25.83 16.75 3.08
C ARG A 793 25.02 16.32 1.87
N PHE A 794 25.69 15.91 0.79
CA PHE A 794 25.06 15.54 -0.47
C PHE A 794 25.51 14.12 -0.88
N GLU A 795 25.11 13.11 -0.09
CA GLU A 795 25.44 11.69 -0.32
C GLU A 795 25.15 11.22 -1.77
N ALA A 796 24.16 11.83 -2.44
CA ALA A 796 23.81 11.57 -3.83
C ALA A 796 24.93 11.87 -4.85
N LEU A 797 25.97 12.65 -4.50
CA LEU A 797 27.12 12.90 -5.38
C LEU A 797 27.86 11.61 -5.76
N SER A 798 27.84 10.59 -4.90
CA SER A 798 28.40 9.26 -5.20
C SER A 798 27.77 8.60 -6.43
N LEU A 799 26.48 8.87 -6.70
CA LEU A 799 25.76 8.33 -7.86
C LEU A 799 26.30 8.84 -9.20
N LEU A 800 27.07 9.93 -9.22
CA LEU A 800 27.78 10.39 -10.42
C LEU A 800 28.82 9.36 -10.90
N LEU A 801 29.31 8.50 -10.01
CA LEU A 801 30.44 7.60 -10.25
C LEU A 801 29.99 6.19 -10.70
N ASP A 802 28.75 5.80 -10.39
CA ASP A 802 28.27 4.41 -10.50
C ASP A 802 27.71 4.02 -11.89
N GLY A 803 27.67 4.97 -12.84
CA GLY A 803 27.22 4.71 -14.23
C GLY A 803 25.73 4.35 -14.38
N SER A 804 24.94 4.49 -13.32
CA SER A 804 23.48 4.29 -13.30
C SER A 804 22.73 5.52 -13.84
N PRO A 805 21.44 5.40 -14.25
CA PRO A 805 20.65 6.56 -14.66
C PRO A 805 20.59 7.63 -13.56
N LEU A 806 21.00 8.87 -13.90
CA LEU A 806 21.08 9.94 -12.90
C LEU A 806 19.69 10.51 -12.52
N PRO A 807 19.44 10.76 -11.22
CA PRO A 807 18.33 11.58 -10.73
C PRO A 807 18.30 13.00 -11.34
N LYS A 808 17.12 13.62 -11.42
CA LYS A 808 16.91 14.95 -12.05
C LYS A 808 17.77 16.06 -11.43
N SER A 809 18.08 15.98 -10.14
CA SER A 809 18.97 16.93 -9.42
C SER A 809 20.42 16.85 -9.91
N LEU A 810 20.97 15.64 -10.09
CA LEU A 810 22.35 15.41 -10.56
C LEU A 810 22.51 15.65 -12.07
N ARG A 811 21.46 15.45 -12.87
CA ARG A 811 21.49 15.79 -14.31
C ARG A 811 21.84 17.25 -14.55
N LYS A 812 21.55 18.16 -13.61
CA LYS A 812 21.91 19.57 -13.70
C LYS A 812 23.41 19.81 -13.44
N LEU A 813 24.06 18.99 -12.60
CA LEU A 813 25.51 19.04 -12.41
C LEU A 813 26.25 18.56 -13.65
N VAL A 814 25.77 17.49 -14.28
CA VAL A 814 26.32 16.97 -15.56
C VAL A 814 26.03 17.87 -16.76
N LYS A 815 25.30 18.99 -16.57
CA LYS A 815 25.19 20.07 -17.57
C LYS A 815 26.27 21.14 -17.41
N LEU A 816 27.03 21.13 -16.31
CA LEU A 816 28.19 22.01 -16.15
C LEU A 816 29.30 21.52 -17.10
N PRO A 817 29.95 22.39 -17.87
CA PRO A 817 30.82 21.97 -18.97
C PRO A 817 31.91 20.98 -18.56
N ALA A 818 32.70 21.27 -17.51
CA ALA A 818 33.81 20.41 -17.13
C ALA A 818 33.34 19.08 -16.51
N VAL A 819 32.21 19.12 -15.79
CA VAL A 819 31.58 17.91 -15.25
C VAL A 819 31.01 17.04 -16.37
N ALA A 820 30.45 17.63 -17.42
CA ALA A 820 29.90 16.91 -18.56
C ALA A 820 30.97 16.13 -19.32
N ASP A 821 32.13 16.75 -19.54
CA ASP A 821 33.27 16.15 -20.22
C ASP A 821 33.87 15.01 -19.39
N ALA A 822 34.16 15.27 -18.11
CA ALA A 822 34.66 14.26 -17.19
C ALA A 822 33.70 13.07 -17.05
N TYR A 823 32.39 13.32 -16.97
CA TYR A 823 31.37 12.28 -16.93
C TYR A 823 31.30 11.46 -18.24
N ALA A 824 31.46 12.10 -19.39
CA ALA A 824 31.48 11.42 -20.68
C ALA A 824 32.70 10.49 -20.81
N LEU A 825 33.87 10.93 -20.33
CA LEU A 825 35.08 10.11 -20.30
C LEU A 825 34.93 8.91 -19.36
N ASP A 826 34.45 9.11 -18.12
CA ASP A 826 34.22 8.02 -17.17
C ASP A 826 33.27 6.94 -17.73
N LEU A 827 32.18 7.35 -18.39
CA LEU A 827 31.25 6.41 -19.02
C LEU A 827 31.89 5.63 -20.18
N ALA A 828 32.64 6.31 -21.05
CA ALA A 828 33.34 5.67 -22.17
C ALA A 828 34.42 4.69 -21.66
N ALA A 829 35.15 5.07 -20.61
CA ALA A 829 36.21 4.28 -20.01
C ALA A 829 35.65 3.02 -19.33
N ARG A 830 34.58 3.14 -18.52
CA ARG A 830 33.87 1.99 -17.92
C ARG A 830 33.27 1.06 -18.98
N GLY A 831 32.65 1.63 -20.02
CA GLY A 831 32.14 0.87 -21.15
C GLY A 831 33.24 0.05 -21.84
N THR A 832 34.42 0.65 -22.00
CA THR A 832 35.59 0.00 -22.62
C THR A 832 36.14 -1.13 -21.75
N ARG A 833 36.24 -0.95 -20.42
CA ARG A 833 36.62 -2.02 -19.49
C ARG A 833 35.64 -3.20 -19.55
N ARG A 834 34.32 -2.94 -19.59
CA ARG A 834 33.30 -3.99 -19.78
C ARG A 834 33.43 -4.71 -21.12
N ALA A 835 33.73 -3.97 -22.20
CA ALA A 835 33.95 -4.53 -23.52
C ALA A 835 35.18 -5.46 -23.56
N ILE A 836 36.30 -5.07 -22.95
CA ILE A 836 37.48 -5.92 -22.78
C ILE A 836 37.13 -7.20 -22.02
N GLY A 837 36.41 -7.06 -20.91
CA GLY A 837 35.95 -8.20 -20.11
C GLY A 837 35.07 -9.18 -20.88
N GLU A 838 34.18 -8.66 -21.72
CA GLU A 838 33.31 -9.48 -22.56
C GLU A 838 34.07 -10.23 -23.66
N LEU A 839 35.05 -9.59 -24.31
CA LEU A 839 35.91 -10.25 -25.30
C LEU A 839 36.77 -11.34 -24.65
N ALA A 840 37.32 -11.08 -23.46
CA ALA A 840 38.07 -12.06 -22.69
C ALA A 840 37.20 -13.25 -22.24
N ASN A 841 35.95 -13.00 -21.84
CA ASN A 841 35.00 -14.04 -21.44
C ASN A 841 34.61 -14.98 -22.60
N ARG A 842 34.69 -14.50 -23.84
CA ARG A 842 34.43 -15.29 -25.06
C ARG A 842 35.68 -15.92 -25.66
N ASP A 843 36.82 -15.76 -25.01
CA ASP A 843 38.13 -16.15 -25.53
C ASP A 843 38.44 -15.59 -26.92
N ASP A 844 38.12 -14.31 -27.15
CA ASP A 844 38.30 -13.70 -28.47
C ASP A 844 39.79 -13.70 -28.89
N PRO A 845 40.13 -14.18 -30.11
CA PRO A 845 41.51 -14.26 -30.58
C PRO A 845 42.30 -12.96 -30.53
N VAL A 846 41.63 -11.79 -30.60
CA VAL A 846 42.34 -10.49 -30.51
C VAL A 846 42.86 -10.24 -29.10
N VAL A 847 42.09 -10.61 -28.06
CA VAL A 847 42.51 -10.48 -26.66
C VAL A 847 43.54 -11.55 -26.33
N ALA A 848 43.34 -12.79 -26.78
CA ALA A 848 44.30 -13.87 -26.58
C ALA A 848 45.69 -13.53 -27.16
N ARG A 849 45.76 -13.01 -28.41
CA ARG A 849 47.01 -12.56 -29.03
C ARG A 849 47.67 -11.40 -28.26
N ALA A 850 46.89 -10.41 -27.84
CA ALA A 850 47.40 -9.26 -27.11
C ALA A 850 47.96 -9.66 -25.73
N VAL A 851 47.23 -10.50 -24.99
CA VAL A 851 47.65 -11.04 -23.69
C VAL A 851 48.86 -11.96 -23.84
N ALA A 852 48.91 -12.82 -24.85
CA ALA A 852 50.06 -13.70 -25.06
C ALA A 852 51.35 -12.92 -25.40
N GLY A 853 51.22 -11.78 -26.09
CA GLY A 853 52.34 -10.93 -26.50
C GLY A 853 53.03 -10.22 -25.33
N ARG A 854 52.44 -9.11 -24.86
CA ARG A 854 53.04 -8.18 -23.89
C ARG A 854 51.98 -7.54 -22.98
N PRO A 855 51.35 -8.30 -22.06
CA PRO A 855 50.39 -7.71 -21.14
C PRO A 855 51.11 -6.96 -20.03
N SER A 856 50.48 -5.95 -19.43
CA SER A 856 50.91 -5.40 -18.14
C SER A 856 50.43 -6.28 -16.99
N GLU A 857 51.13 -6.24 -15.85
CA GLU A 857 50.74 -6.98 -14.64
C GLU A 857 49.30 -6.67 -14.18
N PRO A 858 48.88 -5.39 -14.03
CA PRO A 858 47.54 -5.08 -13.56
C PRO A 858 46.44 -5.60 -14.49
N LEU A 859 46.67 -5.55 -15.81
CA LEU A 859 45.75 -6.08 -16.81
C LEU A 859 45.63 -7.61 -16.70
N LEU A 860 46.76 -8.32 -16.67
CA LEU A 860 46.78 -9.78 -16.60
C LEU A 860 46.12 -10.29 -15.32
N CYS A 861 46.41 -9.68 -14.16
CA CYS A 861 45.78 -10.07 -12.89
C CYS A 861 44.27 -9.83 -12.92
N ALA A 862 43.81 -8.65 -13.37
CA ALA A 862 42.38 -8.34 -13.39
C ALA A 862 41.60 -9.23 -14.36
N LEU A 863 42.15 -9.53 -15.53
CA LEU A 863 41.56 -10.46 -16.50
C LEU A 863 41.47 -11.88 -15.93
N THR A 864 42.53 -12.34 -15.26
CA THR A 864 42.59 -13.68 -14.64
C THR A 864 41.59 -13.81 -13.49
N VAL A 865 41.47 -12.80 -12.61
CA VAL A 865 40.45 -12.75 -11.56
C VAL A 865 39.04 -12.74 -12.16
N MET A 866 38.82 -11.95 -13.20
CA MET A 866 37.52 -11.87 -13.89
C MET A 866 37.12 -13.23 -14.50
N VAL A 867 38.01 -13.88 -15.25
CA VAL A 867 37.74 -15.20 -15.85
C VAL A 867 37.52 -16.26 -14.76
N THR A 868 38.33 -16.26 -13.70
CA THR A 868 38.17 -17.19 -12.58
C THR A 868 36.79 -17.06 -11.92
N CYS A 869 36.33 -15.82 -11.68
CA CYS A 869 35.02 -15.56 -11.08
C CYS A 869 33.84 -15.85 -12.03
N ARG A 870 33.98 -15.58 -13.33
CA ARG A 870 32.91 -15.80 -14.33
C ARG A 870 32.77 -17.26 -14.76
N ALA A 871 33.86 -18.03 -14.69
CA ALA A 871 33.94 -19.42 -15.13
C ALA A 871 33.29 -19.65 -16.52
N PRO A 872 33.76 -18.95 -17.58
CA PRO A 872 33.21 -19.11 -18.93
C PRO A 872 33.34 -20.55 -19.43
N ALA A 873 32.40 -20.97 -20.28
CA ALA A 873 32.38 -22.29 -20.92
C ALA A 873 33.40 -22.40 -22.06
N ILE A 874 34.67 -22.14 -21.75
CA ILE A 874 35.84 -22.22 -22.63
C ILE A 874 36.92 -23.08 -21.96
N GLU A 875 37.97 -23.45 -22.69
CA GLU A 875 39.08 -24.20 -22.11
C GLU A 875 39.91 -23.31 -21.18
N LEU A 876 39.90 -23.64 -19.88
CA LEU A 876 40.64 -22.93 -18.85
C LEU A 876 41.80 -23.79 -18.32
N THR A 877 43.00 -23.21 -18.26
CA THR A 877 44.18 -23.84 -17.65
C THR A 877 44.37 -23.34 -16.22
N PRO A 878 44.54 -24.24 -15.23
CA PRO A 878 44.89 -23.85 -13.86
C PRO A 878 46.35 -23.39 -13.78
N VAL A 879 46.56 -22.20 -13.22
CA VAL A 879 47.90 -21.64 -12.95
C VAL A 879 48.31 -21.76 -11.48
N ALA A 880 47.33 -21.89 -10.58
CA ALA A 880 47.51 -22.34 -9.21
C ALA A 880 46.46 -23.42 -8.89
N PRO A 881 46.82 -24.51 -8.20
CA PRO A 881 45.88 -25.58 -7.89
C PRO A 881 44.79 -25.13 -6.90
N PRO A 882 43.67 -25.87 -6.80
CA PRO A 882 42.60 -25.57 -5.85
C PRO A 882 43.14 -25.41 -4.42
N ARG A 883 42.57 -24.46 -3.66
CA ARG A 883 42.92 -24.15 -2.26
C ARG A 883 44.38 -23.70 -2.05
N THR A 884 45.07 -23.25 -3.10
CA THR A 884 46.43 -22.72 -3.01
C THR A 884 46.42 -21.21 -3.22
N VAL A 885 47.12 -20.48 -2.34
CA VAL A 885 47.21 -19.02 -2.38
C VAL A 885 48.50 -18.51 -3.01
N ALA A 886 49.54 -19.36 -3.11
CA ALA A 886 50.77 -19.03 -3.82
C ALA A 886 50.59 -19.20 -5.33
N VAL A 887 50.85 -18.13 -6.09
CA VAL A 887 50.85 -18.13 -7.55
C VAL A 887 52.29 -18.31 -8.06
N PRO A 888 52.61 -19.41 -8.75
CA PRO A 888 53.97 -19.73 -9.16
C PRO A 888 54.48 -18.81 -10.28
N GLY A 889 55.78 -18.62 -10.42
CA GLY A 889 56.39 -17.79 -11.46
C GLY A 889 57.51 -16.88 -10.92
N HIS A 890 58.02 -15.96 -11.74
CA HIS A 890 59.01 -14.96 -11.29
C HIS A 890 58.49 -13.53 -11.49
N PRO A 891 58.22 -12.78 -10.40
CA PRO A 891 58.25 -13.19 -8.98
C PRO A 891 57.14 -14.17 -8.59
N VAL A 892 57.34 -14.95 -7.54
CA VAL A 892 56.24 -15.68 -6.87
C VAL A 892 55.40 -14.66 -6.11
N THR A 893 54.07 -14.76 -6.20
CA THR A 893 53.14 -13.84 -5.51
C THR A 893 52.08 -14.60 -4.74
N SER A 894 51.42 -13.94 -3.79
CA SER A 894 50.32 -14.53 -3.01
C SER A 894 48.99 -13.86 -3.36
N LEU A 895 47.92 -14.65 -3.43
CA LEU A 895 46.53 -14.17 -3.51
C LEU A 895 46.10 -13.44 -2.23
N GLU A 896 46.73 -13.74 -1.10
CA GLU A 896 46.40 -13.17 0.22
C GLU A 896 47.20 -11.90 0.57
N ASP A 897 48.21 -11.53 -0.24
CA ASP A 897 48.94 -10.28 -0.02
C ASP A 897 48.03 -9.09 -0.29
N GLU A 898 47.60 -8.39 0.78
CA GLU A 898 46.73 -7.20 0.74
C GLU A 898 47.30 -6.08 -0.14
N SER A 899 48.63 -5.97 -0.17
CA SER A 899 49.37 -5.03 -1.02
C SER A 899 49.82 -5.64 -2.34
N GLY A 900 49.40 -6.87 -2.62
CA GLY A 900 49.80 -7.67 -3.76
C GLY A 900 49.04 -7.33 -5.04
N PRO A 901 49.54 -7.79 -6.20
CA PRO A 901 48.92 -7.52 -7.50
C PRO A 901 47.50 -8.09 -7.61
N TRP A 902 47.24 -9.23 -6.96
CA TRP A 902 45.94 -9.90 -6.98
C TRP A 902 44.86 -9.13 -6.22
N GLN A 903 45.15 -8.59 -5.04
CA GLN A 903 44.18 -7.81 -4.27
C GLN A 903 43.84 -6.48 -4.96
N ARG A 904 44.85 -5.81 -5.56
CA ARG A 904 44.63 -4.62 -6.41
C ARG A 904 43.75 -4.91 -7.63
N ALA A 905 43.73 -6.14 -8.13
CA ALA A 905 42.99 -6.52 -9.32
C ALA A 905 41.48 -6.72 -9.08
N PHE A 906 41.01 -6.90 -7.84
CA PHE A 906 39.59 -7.14 -7.53
C PHE A 906 38.66 -5.99 -7.97
N PRO A 907 38.90 -4.72 -7.59
CA PRO A 907 38.04 -3.62 -8.06
C PRO A 907 38.06 -3.51 -9.60
N LEU A 908 39.21 -3.74 -10.24
CA LEU A 908 39.35 -3.69 -11.70
C LEU A 908 38.59 -4.83 -12.40
N ALA A 909 38.58 -6.03 -11.81
CA ALA A 909 37.80 -7.16 -12.31
C ALA A 909 36.29 -6.91 -12.20
N ARG A 910 35.83 -6.23 -11.15
CA ARG A 910 34.42 -5.82 -11.01
C ARG A 910 33.99 -4.86 -12.11
N GLU A 911 34.85 -3.92 -12.52
CA GLU A 911 34.55 -3.01 -13.63
C GLU A 911 34.38 -3.76 -14.97
N MET A 912 35.08 -4.88 -15.14
CA MET A 912 34.91 -5.79 -16.28
C MET A 912 33.68 -6.71 -16.16
N GLY A 913 32.96 -6.63 -15.03
CA GLY A 913 31.73 -7.36 -14.76
C GLY A 913 31.91 -8.71 -14.06
N ALA A 914 32.99 -8.89 -13.29
CA ALA A 914 33.17 -10.04 -12.40
C ALA A 914 32.41 -9.86 -11.07
N ASP A 915 31.83 -10.94 -10.55
CA ASP A 915 31.38 -11.03 -9.17
C ASP A 915 32.53 -11.54 -8.29
N THR A 916 33.35 -10.63 -7.76
CA THR A 916 34.54 -10.99 -6.97
C THR A 916 34.21 -11.58 -5.60
N THR A 917 32.95 -11.55 -5.16
CA THR A 917 32.55 -12.21 -3.89
C THR A 917 32.71 -13.73 -3.97
N ARG A 918 32.62 -14.29 -5.19
CA ARG A 918 32.79 -15.72 -5.48
C ARG A 918 34.25 -16.14 -5.67
N PHE A 919 35.19 -15.20 -5.63
CA PHE A 919 36.58 -15.49 -5.99
C PHE A 919 37.17 -16.60 -5.12
N TRP A 920 37.03 -16.50 -3.79
CA TRP A 920 37.59 -17.49 -2.87
C TRP A 920 36.95 -18.86 -3.02
N ASP A 921 35.65 -18.93 -3.29
CA ASP A 921 34.95 -20.18 -3.57
C ASP A 921 35.46 -20.81 -4.89
N ALA A 922 35.63 -20.00 -5.94
CA ALA A 922 36.16 -20.44 -7.22
C ALA A 922 37.61 -20.94 -7.12
N ILE A 923 38.44 -20.26 -6.32
CA ILE A 923 39.81 -20.69 -6.00
C ILE A 923 39.80 -22.00 -5.19
N ALA A 924 38.90 -22.14 -4.23
CA ALA A 924 38.79 -23.34 -3.40
C ALA A 924 38.34 -24.57 -4.20
N GLU A 925 37.43 -24.39 -5.16
CA GLU A 925 36.88 -25.48 -5.96
C GLU A 925 37.81 -25.87 -7.11
N HIS A 926 38.49 -24.89 -7.73
CA HIS A 926 39.15 -25.14 -9.00
C HIS A 926 40.49 -24.44 -9.22
N GLY A 927 40.94 -23.63 -8.26
CA GLY A 927 42.19 -22.88 -8.35
C GLY A 927 42.09 -21.64 -9.24
N LEU A 928 43.21 -20.91 -9.33
CA LEU A 928 43.33 -19.73 -10.19
C LEU A 928 43.44 -20.20 -11.64
N ARG A 929 42.57 -19.71 -12.53
CA ARG A 929 42.43 -20.20 -13.91
C ARG A 929 42.38 -19.07 -14.92
N LEU A 930 42.90 -19.34 -16.12
CA LEU A 930 42.83 -18.45 -17.27
C LEU A 930 42.60 -19.24 -18.57
N PRO A 931 42.17 -18.62 -19.68
CA PRO A 931 41.97 -19.30 -20.95
C PRO A 931 43.27 -19.90 -21.49
N ALA A 932 43.21 -21.15 -21.95
CA ALA A 932 44.38 -21.86 -22.48
C ALA A 932 45.04 -21.10 -23.66
N SER A 933 44.24 -20.39 -24.46
CA SER A 933 44.67 -19.59 -25.60
C SER A 933 45.62 -18.44 -25.25
N TRP A 934 45.63 -17.97 -23.99
CA TRP A 934 46.53 -16.90 -23.54
C TRP A 934 47.95 -17.41 -23.29
N LEU A 935 48.09 -18.72 -23.09
CA LEU A 935 49.37 -19.37 -22.86
C LEU A 935 50.11 -19.54 -24.19
N GLY A 936 51.02 -18.62 -24.48
CA GLY A 936 51.98 -18.77 -25.58
C GLY A 936 53.08 -19.79 -25.27
N THR A 937 54.15 -19.77 -26.07
CA THR A 937 55.35 -20.59 -25.84
C THR A 937 55.96 -20.32 -24.46
N GLY A 938 56.14 -21.38 -23.65
CA GLY A 938 56.67 -21.30 -22.29
C GLY A 938 55.62 -21.22 -21.16
N GLY A 939 54.32 -21.25 -21.48
CA GLY A 939 53.24 -21.37 -20.50
C GLY A 939 53.15 -20.21 -19.50
N TRP A 940 52.54 -20.47 -18.34
CA TRP A 940 52.29 -19.46 -17.31
C TRP A 940 53.55 -18.73 -16.80
N PRO A 941 54.67 -19.41 -16.45
CA PRO A 941 55.86 -18.73 -15.96
C PRO A 941 56.43 -17.70 -16.95
N ALA A 942 56.37 -18.00 -18.26
CA ALA A 942 56.82 -17.08 -19.28
C ALA A 942 55.89 -15.88 -19.44
N LEU A 943 54.57 -16.09 -19.43
CA LEU A 943 53.56 -15.03 -19.48
C LEU A 943 53.68 -14.09 -18.27
N TRP A 944 53.76 -14.67 -17.07
CA TRP A 944 53.87 -13.94 -15.82
C TRP A 944 55.17 -13.12 -15.73
N SER A 945 56.30 -13.71 -16.12
CA SER A 945 57.59 -13.01 -16.16
C SER A 945 57.62 -11.88 -17.19
N ARG A 946 56.91 -12.01 -18.32
CA ARG A 946 56.76 -10.91 -19.29
C ARG A 946 55.94 -9.77 -18.71
N ALA A 947 54.81 -10.07 -18.05
CA ALA A 947 53.94 -9.07 -17.43
C ALA A 947 54.65 -8.21 -16.38
N HIS A 948 55.53 -8.83 -15.59
CA HIS A 948 56.31 -8.12 -14.56
C HIS A 948 57.53 -7.36 -15.09
N ARG A 949 58.05 -7.71 -16.28
CA ARG A 949 59.14 -6.97 -16.94
C ARG A 949 58.67 -5.67 -17.60
N HIS A 950 57.37 -5.54 -17.86
CA HIS A 950 56.76 -4.36 -18.45
C HIS A 950 56.07 -3.47 -17.41
N ARG A 951 56.68 -3.28 -16.24
CA ARG A 951 56.24 -2.25 -15.30
C ARG A 951 56.65 -0.89 -15.88
N PRO A 952 55.71 -0.02 -16.29
CA PRO A 952 56.04 1.39 -16.52
C PRO A 952 56.51 1.96 -15.18
N ALA A 953 57.53 2.82 -15.21
CA ALA A 953 58.05 3.50 -14.02
C ALA A 953 56.97 4.37 -13.36
#